data_AF-H3RGK0-F1
#
_entry.id   AF-H3RGK0-F1
#
_cell.length_a   1.000
_cell.length_b   1.000
_cell.length_c   1.000
_cell.angle_alpha   90.00
_cell.angle_beta   90.00
_cell.angle_gamma   90.00
#
_symmetry.space_group_name_H-M   'P 1'
#
loop_
_entity.id
_entity.type
_entity.pdbx_description
1 polymer ?
#
loop_
_entity_poly.entity_id
_entity_poly.type
_entity_poly.pdbx_seq_one_letter_code
_entity_poly.pdbx_strand_id
1 'polypeptide(L)'
;MHLQVESPTAGKGYLMVESSSGTLWWQPLTVPQGGTTVDVPIANSWQRHDLYFSAIVVREGDKTSGATPKRAVGLLHLPMATDARRLTLTLDAPEKVRPEQNLTVNVQASREGGPLPDKVHVLLSAVDSGVLSVTDYKTPDPWQAFFGRKRYNVDQYDVFGQLIEGGGRLAALRFGGDGEDDTLTRGGKKPVTHVNIVAQQLQAVTLDKNGKGSITLPVPAFNGELRLMTQVWSDDSFGAAERKLVVAAPLVSELATPRFLASGDSASLALDITNLTDLPQTLKVDLAARGLIALSGAATQNVTLAKGERKTLQVPVTAQNGFGDGDVQVTISGLNLPGEQVRPSQQQWKIGVRPPYPTQTLSFDAVINGEQPWQVTAAAFAGLDAATLSGQLTLSNRPPLNIARYISALYAYPYGCLEQTANGLWPSLYTSQAQLTAMGIKTSSDEVRRAAVETGIARLAGMQRADGSFGLWGKQSEEEFWLTPYVTDFLLRASEAGYALPDEVVSRANARLLRYLQDPAQITGGGSQHVEALRFSVQAYAGLVLARQQRAPLGALRALYEKRDKTQSGLALMQLGIALKLMGDEQRAQLAVMQGATLPRAENRWFGDYGSTVRDQGMMIALLAENQLQPDLQNSLLLSLSKEVTGKRWFSTQENNALYLAARTLQTANRQRWQAQLSGSDQPVSGDAPLNKGLDHQQLTQGVDVRNVGSTPLYASLNVVGYPLSPPAPVSHMMAIKREYFTLDGQAADLNNLRSGELLVVRLTVSAKRSISDALVVDLLPAGLELENQNLADSSASLGDSADALKESMMDMQQASIRHIEFRDDRFVAALAVDTYRPTMLIYLARAVTPGRYQLPPPQVESMYVPEWRAIGSTPQQLHVQ
;
A
#
# COMPACT_ATOMS: atom_id res chain seq x y z
N MET A 1 46.00 22.94 17.28
CA MET A 1 46.03 22.22 15.98
C MET A 1 46.71 23.13 14.97
N HIS A 2 47.57 22.60 14.09
CA HIS A 2 48.25 23.39 13.06
C HIS A 2 47.49 23.21 11.73
N LEU A 3 46.96 24.30 11.18
CA LEU A 3 46.24 24.29 9.91
C LEU A 3 47.06 24.97 8.82
N GLN A 4 47.38 24.24 7.76
CA GLN A 4 48.00 24.79 6.56
C GLN A 4 46.91 25.33 5.63
N VAL A 5 46.96 26.63 5.33
CA VAL A 5 46.02 27.30 4.44
C VAL A 5 46.73 27.68 3.16
N GLU A 6 46.35 27.04 2.06
CA GLU A 6 46.86 27.31 0.72
C GLU A 6 45.76 27.93 -0.13
N SER A 7 46.07 29.07 -0.75
CA SER A 7 45.17 29.79 -1.65
C SER A 7 45.79 29.84 -3.05
N PRO A 8 44.99 29.71 -4.13
CA PRO A 8 45.48 29.84 -5.50
C PRO A 8 46.21 31.16 -5.79
N THR A 9 45.88 32.21 -5.03
CA THR A 9 46.52 33.53 -5.11
C THR A 9 46.75 34.10 -3.73
N ALA A 10 47.78 34.93 -3.59
CA ALA A 10 47.99 35.70 -2.37
C ALA A 10 46.79 36.64 -2.10
N GLY A 11 46.43 36.82 -0.84
CA GLY A 11 45.26 37.63 -0.47
C GLY A 11 45.04 37.73 1.03
N LYS A 12 44.02 38.51 1.41
CA LYS A 12 43.62 38.72 2.80
C LYS A 12 42.21 38.21 3.05
N GLY A 13 41.91 37.82 4.27
CA GLY A 13 40.56 37.48 4.70
C GLY A 13 40.54 36.97 6.12
N TYR A 14 39.89 35.84 6.36
CA TYR A 14 39.71 35.29 7.71
C TYR A 14 39.70 33.76 7.71
N LEU A 15 40.21 33.19 8.80
CA LEU A 15 40.04 31.79 9.15
C LEU A 15 39.10 31.70 10.35
N MET A 16 38.14 30.79 10.29
CA MET A 16 37.12 30.61 11.31
C MET A 16 36.97 29.13 11.67
N VAL A 17 36.54 28.88 12.91
CA VAL A 17 35.93 27.61 13.32
C VAL A 17 34.44 27.87 13.49
N GLU A 18 33.64 27.19 12.67
CA GLU A 18 32.21 27.40 12.59
C GLU A 18 31.43 26.16 13.00
N SER A 19 30.19 26.41 13.41
CA SER A 19 29.26 25.37 13.77
C SER A 19 27.81 25.82 13.57
N SER A 20 26.84 24.92 13.79
CA SER A 20 25.42 25.25 13.62
C SER A 20 24.91 26.33 14.58
N SER A 21 25.62 26.61 15.68
CA SER A 21 25.30 27.71 16.61
C SER A 21 26.07 29.00 16.31
N GLY A 22 26.80 29.07 15.19
CA GLY A 22 27.61 30.22 14.79
C GLY A 22 29.13 29.99 14.88
N THR A 23 29.88 31.07 14.71
CA THR A 23 31.34 31.08 14.72
C THR A 23 31.88 30.98 16.15
N LEU A 24 32.73 30.00 16.42
CA LEU A 24 33.32 29.75 17.75
C LEU A 24 34.68 30.41 17.92
N TRP A 25 35.42 30.54 16.83
CA TRP A 25 36.73 31.17 16.80
C TRP A 25 36.96 31.79 15.43
N TRP A 26 37.64 32.92 15.37
CA TRP A 26 38.07 33.52 14.11
C TRP A 26 39.34 34.33 14.29
N GLN A 27 40.07 34.50 13.20
CA GLN A 27 41.16 35.48 13.12
C GLN A 27 41.31 36.02 11.69
N PRO A 28 41.85 37.24 11.53
CA PRO A 28 42.31 37.73 10.25
C PRO A 28 43.41 36.82 9.67
N LEU A 29 43.37 36.62 8.35
CA LEU A 29 44.29 35.76 7.62
C LEU A 29 44.95 36.56 6.49
N THR A 30 46.27 36.49 6.39
CA THR A 30 47.01 36.97 5.20
C THR A 30 47.75 35.77 4.63
N VAL A 31 47.41 35.39 3.39
CA VAL A 31 47.98 34.22 2.73
C VAL A 31 48.95 34.71 1.64
N PRO A 32 50.27 34.46 1.78
CA PRO A 32 51.23 34.77 0.72
C PRO A 32 51.18 33.70 -0.38
N GLN A 33 51.91 33.95 -1.47
CA GLN A 33 52.10 32.96 -2.53
C GLN A 33 52.89 31.78 -1.96
N GLY A 34 52.27 30.59 -1.89
CA GLY A 34 52.83 29.40 -1.23
C GLY A 34 52.11 28.97 0.07
N GLY A 35 51.11 29.73 0.54
CA GLY A 35 50.29 29.37 1.70
C GLY A 35 50.83 29.90 3.04
N THR A 36 50.07 29.69 4.11
CA THR A 36 50.45 30.04 5.49
C THR A 36 49.97 28.98 6.46
N THR A 37 50.72 28.76 7.54
CA THR A 37 50.27 27.92 8.66
C THR A 37 49.64 28.79 9.74
N VAL A 38 48.58 28.28 10.36
CA VAL A 38 47.89 28.93 11.48
C VAL A 38 47.70 27.95 12.62
N ASP A 39 47.99 28.42 13.83
CA ASP A 39 47.71 27.67 15.06
C ASP A 39 46.30 27.99 15.53
N VAL A 40 45.41 27.00 15.45
CA VAL A 40 44.04 27.13 15.94
C VAL A 40 43.93 26.47 17.33
N PRO A 41 43.54 27.24 18.38
CA PRO A 41 43.30 26.70 19.70
C PRO A 41 41.97 25.96 19.72
N ILE A 42 42.01 24.64 19.96
CA ILE A 42 40.80 23.82 20.09
C ILE A 42 40.37 23.83 21.56
N ALA A 43 39.21 24.41 21.85
CA ALA A 43 38.73 24.52 23.23
C ALA A 43 38.08 23.22 23.72
N ASN A 44 38.36 22.83 24.96
CA ASN A 44 37.75 21.62 25.59
C ASN A 44 36.23 21.72 25.73
N SER A 45 35.65 22.93 25.68
CA SER A 45 34.20 23.14 25.73
C SER A 45 33.49 22.78 24.42
N TRP A 46 34.21 22.57 23.31
CA TRP A 46 33.64 22.24 22.00
C TRP A 46 33.25 20.76 21.89
N GLN A 47 32.36 20.29 22.76
CA GLN A 47 31.88 18.90 22.81
C GLN A 47 30.84 18.60 21.72
N ARG A 48 31.23 18.74 20.44
CA ARG A 48 30.34 18.61 19.28
C ARG A 48 31.09 18.17 18.03
N HIS A 49 30.36 17.64 17.04
CA HIS A 49 30.95 16.97 15.85
C HIS A 49 30.62 17.66 14.52
N ASP A 50 29.90 18.79 14.57
CA ASP A 50 29.53 19.67 13.45
C ASP A 50 30.46 20.88 13.35
N LEU A 51 31.73 20.71 13.70
CA LEU A 51 32.75 21.76 13.61
C LEU A 51 33.45 21.74 12.25
N TYR A 52 33.63 22.93 11.68
CA TYR A 52 34.32 23.11 10.41
C TYR A 52 35.28 24.28 10.48
N PHE A 53 36.46 24.13 9.91
CA PHE A 53 37.29 25.27 9.52
C PHE A 53 36.75 25.87 8.23
N SER A 54 36.56 27.17 8.21
CA SER A 54 36.31 27.92 6.98
C SER A 54 37.34 29.03 6.82
N ALA A 55 37.98 29.06 5.66
CA ALA A 55 38.94 30.10 5.29
C ALA A 55 38.38 30.85 4.09
N ILE A 56 38.33 32.17 4.19
CA ILE A 56 37.97 33.04 3.07
C ILE A 56 39.18 33.92 2.78
N VAL A 57 39.63 33.93 1.53
CA VAL A 57 40.77 34.73 1.06
C VAL A 57 40.32 35.52 -0.16
N VAL A 58 40.49 36.83 -0.10
CA VAL A 58 40.17 37.75 -1.18
C VAL A 58 41.48 38.28 -1.75
N ARG A 59 41.68 38.06 -3.04
CA ARG A 59 42.71 38.72 -3.82
C ARG A 59 42.26 40.13 -4.16
N GLU A 60 43.14 41.11 -3.97
CA GLU A 60 42.87 42.46 -4.44
C GLU A 60 42.75 42.47 -5.98
N GLY A 61 41.80 43.28 -6.47
CA GLY A 61 41.65 43.52 -7.90
C GLY A 61 42.77 44.40 -8.42
N ASP A 62 43.11 44.26 -9.68
CA ASP A 62 44.13 45.07 -10.35
C ASP A 62 43.51 45.85 -11.49
N LYS A 63 43.45 47.18 -11.32
CA LYS A 63 42.89 48.10 -12.31
C LYS A 63 43.70 48.16 -13.61
N THR A 64 44.99 47.80 -13.58
CA THR A 64 45.85 47.84 -14.77
C THR A 64 45.72 46.59 -15.64
N SER A 65 45.50 45.41 -15.05
CA SER A 65 45.23 44.17 -15.80
C SER A 65 43.73 43.90 -16.03
N GLY A 66 42.83 44.71 -15.45
CA GLY A 66 41.39 44.51 -15.54
C GLY A 66 40.87 43.34 -14.69
N ALA A 67 41.70 42.78 -13.82
CA ALA A 67 41.33 41.64 -12.99
C ALA A 67 40.45 42.08 -11.80
N THR A 68 39.26 41.49 -11.70
CA THR A 68 38.35 41.78 -10.58
C THR A 68 38.84 41.13 -9.27
N PRO A 69 38.42 41.64 -8.09
CA PRO A 69 38.70 40.98 -6.83
C PRO A 69 38.10 39.57 -6.82
N LYS A 70 38.94 38.56 -6.59
CA LYS A 70 38.53 37.16 -6.60
C LYS A 70 38.57 36.58 -5.19
N ARG A 71 37.48 35.93 -4.79
CA ARG A 71 37.34 35.25 -3.49
C ARG A 71 37.57 33.75 -3.65
N ALA A 72 38.45 33.20 -2.82
CA ALA A 72 38.63 31.77 -2.61
C ALA A 72 38.07 31.37 -1.24
N VAL A 73 37.41 30.23 -1.17
CA VAL A 73 36.90 29.65 0.09
C VAL A 73 37.38 28.21 0.24
N GLY A 74 37.92 27.90 1.41
CA GLY A 74 38.27 26.55 1.82
C GLY A 74 37.39 26.13 3.00
N LEU A 75 36.89 24.90 2.96
CA LEU A 75 36.10 24.30 4.02
C LEU A 75 36.69 22.94 4.39
N LEU A 76 36.94 22.71 5.68
CA LEU A 76 37.50 21.45 6.18
C LEU A 76 36.78 21.03 7.47
N HIS A 77 36.31 19.78 7.55
CA HIS A 77 35.70 19.25 8.77
C HIS A 77 36.76 19.11 9.87
N LEU A 78 36.41 19.51 11.10
CA LEU A 78 37.23 19.30 12.28
C LEU A 78 36.72 18.04 13.02
N PRO A 79 37.42 16.89 12.92
CA PRO A 79 37.04 15.69 13.65
C PRO A 79 37.32 15.87 15.15
N MET A 80 36.27 15.80 15.96
CA MET A 80 36.34 15.84 17.42
C MET A 80 36.16 14.47 18.08
N ALA A 81 35.83 13.45 17.28
CA ALA A 81 35.60 12.09 17.74
C ALA A 81 36.91 11.49 18.27
N THR A 82 36.86 10.80 19.40
CA THR A 82 37.98 10.04 19.94
C THR A 82 37.68 8.55 19.84
N ASP A 83 38.66 7.77 19.37
CA ASP A 83 38.56 6.30 19.35
C ASP A 83 38.39 5.72 20.76
N ALA A 84 38.75 6.49 21.79
CA ALA A 84 38.48 6.16 23.18
C ALA A 84 36.98 5.92 23.46
N ARG A 85 36.03 6.45 22.69
CA ARG A 85 34.59 6.15 22.87
C ARG A 85 34.08 5.02 21.99
N ARG A 86 34.98 4.32 21.30
CA ARG A 86 34.64 3.19 20.44
C ARG A 86 34.75 1.89 21.23
N LEU A 87 33.69 1.10 21.16
CA LEU A 87 33.69 -0.28 21.64
C LEU A 87 33.98 -1.20 20.46
N THR A 88 34.97 -2.07 20.61
CA THR A 88 35.24 -3.15 19.66
C THR A 88 34.51 -4.39 20.17
N LEU A 89 33.71 -5.03 19.32
CA LEU A 89 33.00 -6.26 19.67
C LEU A 89 33.52 -7.40 18.79
N THR A 90 33.89 -8.52 19.40
CA THR A 90 34.19 -9.76 18.68
C THR A 90 33.02 -10.72 18.84
N LEU A 91 32.55 -11.24 17.70
CA LEU A 91 31.52 -12.27 17.64
C LEU A 91 32.19 -13.61 17.39
N ASP A 92 32.10 -14.53 18.34
CA ASP A 92 32.55 -15.90 18.19
C ASP A 92 31.37 -16.80 17.82
N ALA A 93 31.34 -17.19 16.54
CA ALA A 93 30.38 -18.09 15.94
C ALA A 93 31.11 -18.97 14.91
N PRO A 94 30.70 -20.21 14.68
CA PRO A 94 31.27 -21.05 13.62
C PRO A 94 31.06 -20.42 12.23
N GLU A 95 31.89 -20.79 11.25
CA GLU A 95 31.72 -20.34 9.86
C GLU A 95 30.51 -21.00 9.17
N LYS A 96 30.22 -22.26 9.56
CA LYS A 96 29.15 -23.06 8.96
C LYS A 96 28.34 -23.81 10.01
N VAL A 97 27.02 -23.81 9.85
CA VAL A 97 26.05 -24.49 10.72
C VAL A 97 24.98 -25.21 9.90
N ARG A 98 24.34 -26.22 10.50
CA ARG A 98 23.10 -26.81 9.98
C ARG A 98 21.90 -25.90 10.32
N PRO A 99 20.82 -25.94 9.54
CA PRO A 99 19.56 -25.28 9.91
C PRO A 99 18.89 -25.98 11.10
N GLU A 100 17.84 -25.34 11.63
CA GLU A 100 16.93 -25.90 12.66
C GLU A 100 17.63 -26.30 13.98
N GLN A 101 18.60 -25.50 14.41
CA GLN A 101 19.31 -25.70 15.68
C GLN A 101 19.54 -24.37 16.40
N ASN A 102 19.76 -24.45 17.70
CA ASN A 102 20.12 -23.28 18.50
C ASN A 102 21.63 -23.08 18.48
N LEU A 103 22.09 -21.99 17.87
CA LEU A 103 23.49 -21.59 17.86
C LEU A 103 23.77 -20.67 19.06
N THR A 104 24.80 -21.00 19.83
CA THR A 104 25.31 -20.11 20.88
C THR A 104 26.37 -19.19 20.28
N VAL A 105 26.12 -17.88 20.27
CA VAL A 105 27.06 -16.85 19.82
C VAL A 105 27.69 -16.19 21.04
N ASN A 106 28.98 -16.37 21.22
CA ASN A 106 29.71 -15.73 22.31
C ASN A 106 30.17 -14.34 21.87
N VAL A 107 30.02 -13.35 22.74
CA VAL A 107 30.38 -11.97 22.46
C VAL A 107 31.41 -11.47 23.47
N GLN A 108 32.40 -10.73 22.98
CA GLN A 108 33.42 -10.11 23.79
C GLN A 108 33.58 -8.64 23.39
N ALA A 109 33.26 -7.73 24.30
CA ALA A 109 33.54 -6.31 24.14
C ALA A 109 34.96 -5.99 24.63
N SER A 110 35.62 -5.07 23.94
CA SER A 110 36.87 -4.45 24.34
C SER A 110 36.84 -2.96 24.00
N ARG A 111 37.72 -2.19 24.62
CA ARG A 111 37.86 -0.75 24.41
C ARG A 111 39.33 -0.42 24.29
N GLU A 112 39.70 0.34 23.26
CA GLU A 112 41.07 0.77 23.09
C GLU A 112 41.42 1.87 24.11
N GLY A 113 42.51 1.69 24.85
CA GLY A 113 43.05 2.71 25.75
C GLY A 113 42.39 2.85 27.13
N GLY A 114 41.56 1.90 27.60
CA GLY A 114 41.00 1.97 28.96
C GLY A 114 40.09 0.80 29.37
N PRO A 115 39.63 0.79 30.64
CA PRO A 115 38.67 -0.22 31.12
C PRO A 115 37.31 -0.10 30.41
N LEU A 116 36.58 -1.22 30.36
CA LEU A 116 35.22 -1.26 29.84
C LEU A 116 34.25 -0.46 30.75
N PRO A 117 33.19 0.14 30.19
CA PRO A 117 32.09 0.70 30.98
C PRO A 117 31.39 -0.35 31.86
N ASP A 118 30.83 0.06 32.99
CA ASP A 118 30.18 -0.83 33.96
C ASP A 118 28.98 -1.60 33.39
N LYS A 119 28.27 -1.00 32.44
CA LYS A 119 27.12 -1.58 31.75
C LYS A 119 27.32 -1.45 30.25
N VAL A 120 27.51 -2.59 29.61
CA VAL A 120 27.60 -2.70 28.16
C VAL A 120 26.45 -3.58 27.70
N HIS A 121 25.66 -3.06 26.79
CA HIS A 121 24.53 -3.75 26.19
C HIS A 121 24.86 -4.15 24.76
N VAL A 122 24.37 -5.32 24.36
CA VAL A 122 24.53 -5.84 23.00
C VAL A 122 23.17 -6.24 22.45
N LEU A 123 22.88 -5.81 21.23
CA LEU A 123 21.74 -6.26 20.44
C LEU A 123 22.26 -7.07 19.26
N LEU A 124 21.83 -8.32 19.13
CA LEU A 124 22.17 -9.20 18.01
C LEU A 124 20.97 -9.35 17.08
N SER A 125 21.22 -9.13 15.80
CA SER A 125 20.29 -9.41 14.71
C SER A 125 20.94 -10.37 13.72
N ALA A 126 20.14 -11.24 13.10
CA ALA A 126 20.57 -12.15 12.04
C ALA A 126 19.62 -12.01 10.86
N VAL A 127 20.15 -11.58 9.72
CA VAL A 127 19.35 -11.32 8.50
C VAL A 127 20.00 -12.03 7.33
N ASP A 128 19.17 -12.59 6.44
CA ASP A 128 19.64 -13.16 5.17
C ASP A 128 20.40 -12.10 4.35
N SER A 129 21.61 -12.45 3.93
CA SER A 129 22.46 -11.59 3.12
C SER A 129 21.84 -11.29 1.76
N GLY A 130 21.01 -12.19 1.22
CA GLY A 130 20.25 -11.97 -0.02
C GLY A 130 19.26 -10.82 0.12
N VAL A 131 18.61 -10.67 1.28
CA VAL A 131 17.70 -9.55 1.58
C VAL A 131 18.49 -8.25 1.71
N LEU A 132 19.60 -8.28 2.44
CA LEU A 132 20.44 -7.08 2.65
C LEU A 132 21.10 -6.59 1.36
N SER A 133 21.46 -7.48 0.43
CA SER A 133 22.11 -7.12 -0.82
C SER A 133 21.20 -6.38 -1.79
N VAL A 134 19.86 -6.51 -1.69
CA VAL A 134 18.92 -5.79 -2.57
C VAL A 134 19.04 -4.27 -2.42
N THR A 135 19.46 -3.79 -1.25
CA THR A 135 19.59 -2.35 -0.93
C THR A 135 21.00 -1.97 -0.49
N ASP A 136 21.96 -2.89 -0.65
CA ASP A 136 23.32 -2.74 -0.15
C ASP A 136 23.42 -2.36 1.35
N TYR A 137 22.46 -2.85 2.15
CA TYR A 137 22.24 -2.44 3.53
C TYR A 137 23.51 -2.59 4.38
N LYS A 138 23.94 -1.49 5.02
CA LYS A 138 25.11 -1.48 5.90
C LYS A 138 24.70 -1.75 7.33
N THR A 139 25.51 -2.52 8.05
CA THR A 139 25.34 -2.71 9.50
C THR A 139 25.32 -1.35 10.19
N PRO A 140 24.26 -1.00 10.93
CA PRO A 140 24.20 0.27 11.63
C PRO A 140 25.35 0.41 12.63
N ASP A 141 26.11 1.49 12.51
CA ASP A 141 27.22 1.85 13.40
C ASP A 141 26.82 3.06 14.27
N PRO A 142 26.45 2.83 15.55
CA PRO A 142 26.06 3.93 16.44
C PRO A 142 27.21 4.91 16.73
N TRP A 143 28.48 4.46 16.69
CA TRP A 143 29.63 5.35 16.85
C TRP A 143 29.68 6.37 15.71
N GLN A 144 29.51 5.92 14.47
CA GLN A 144 29.44 6.80 13.31
C GLN A 144 28.20 7.69 13.34
N ALA A 145 27.05 7.18 13.81
CA ALA A 145 25.84 7.98 13.94
C ALA A 145 26.03 9.17 14.90
N PHE A 146 26.55 8.93 16.11
CA PHE A 146 26.74 9.97 17.12
C PHE A 146 27.97 10.84 16.86
N PHE A 147 29.12 10.26 16.52
CA PHE A 147 30.41 10.96 16.46
C PHE A 147 30.91 11.24 15.04
N GLY A 148 30.31 10.60 14.03
CA GLY A 148 30.66 10.84 12.63
C GLY A 148 30.39 12.28 12.18
N ARG A 149 31.01 12.64 11.05
CA ARG A 149 30.91 13.97 10.43
C ARG A 149 29.44 14.40 10.26
N LYS A 150 29.09 15.55 10.83
CA LYS A 150 27.78 16.19 10.66
C LYS A 150 27.80 17.18 9.51
N ARG A 151 26.65 17.51 8.92
CA ARG A 151 26.56 18.47 7.80
C ARG A 151 27.09 19.85 8.21
N TYR A 152 27.72 20.56 7.29
CA TYR A 152 27.99 21.99 7.47
C TYR A 152 26.66 22.75 7.36
N ASN A 153 26.34 23.57 8.37
CA ASN A 153 25.03 24.19 8.54
C ASN A 153 25.13 25.71 8.70
N VAL A 154 26.12 26.31 8.03
CA VAL A 154 26.27 27.77 7.92
C VAL A 154 26.04 28.15 6.47
N ASP A 155 25.14 29.10 6.27
CA ASP A 155 24.86 29.67 4.96
C ASP A 155 25.74 30.91 4.76
N GLN A 156 26.69 30.83 3.83
CA GLN A 156 27.57 31.95 3.49
C GLN A 156 26.95 32.79 2.36
N TYR A 157 26.78 34.08 2.60
CA TYR A 157 26.28 35.04 1.60
C TYR A 157 27.38 36.06 1.28
N ASP A 158 27.74 36.18 0.01
CA ASP A 158 28.70 37.19 -0.47
C ASP A 158 28.32 37.74 -1.84
N VAL A 159 28.92 38.88 -2.21
CA VAL A 159 28.66 39.60 -3.47
C VAL A 159 29.75 39.38 -4.52
N PHE A 160 30.79 38.59 -4.23
CA PHE A 160 31.94 38.43 -5.13
C PHE A 160 31.57 37.65 -6.40
N GLY A 161 30.56 36.78 -6.33
CA GLY A 161 30.01 36.09 -7.50
C GLY A 161 29.10 36.94 -8.41
N GLN A 162 28.72 38.16 -7.97
CA GLN A 162 27.95 39.12 -8.78
C GLN A 162 28.85 40.08 -9.57
N LEU A 163 30.17 40.03 -9.34
CA LEU A 163 31.14 40.68 -10.23
C LEU A 163 31.09 39.95 -11.58
N ILE A 164 30.71 40.67 -12.63
CA ILE A 164 30.49 40.12 -13.97
C ILE A 164 31.83 39.66 -14.55
N GLU A 165 32.12 38.36 -14.44
CA GLU A 165 33.04 37.61 -15.30
C GLU A 165 32.21 36.58 -16.09
N GLY A 166 32.29 36.65 -17.42
CA GLY A 166 31.43 35.89 -18.33
C GLY A 166 31.68 34.38 -18.29
N GLY A 167 30.65 33.63 -17.88
CA GLY A 167 30.57 32.18 -18.09
C GLY A 167 30.10 31.39 -16.87
N GLY A 168 28.79 31.34 -16.63
CA GLY A 168 28.18 30.44 -15.63
C GLY A 168 27.69 29.14 -16.27
N ARG A 169 28.12 27.99 -15.74
CA ARG A 169 27.60 26.67 -16.12
C ARG A 169 26.34 26.35 -15.32
N LEU A 170 25.28 25.94 -15.99
CA LEU A 170 24.05 25.44 -15.36
C LEU A 170 24.30 24.09 -14.68
N ALA A 171 23.81 23.94 -13.44
CA ALA A 171 23.75 22.66 -12.73
C ALA A 171 22.39 22.00 -12.98
N ALA A 172 22.41 20.70 -13.29
CA ALA A 172 21.21 19.89 -13.42
C ALA A 172 20.75 19.42 -12.03
N LEU A 173 19.50 19.74 -11.67
CA LEU A 173 18.80 19.17 -10.54
C LEU A 173 18.44 17.71 -10.87
N ARG A 174 18.91 16.77 -10.05
CA ARG A 174 18.41 15.39 -10.01
C ARG A 174 17.45 15.30 -8.84
N PHE A 175 16.18 15.06 -9.14
CA PHE A 175 15.18 14.65 -8.15
C PHE A 175 15.13 13.12 -8.19
N GLY A 176 15.65 12.48 -7.14
CA GLY A 176 15.35 11.10 -6.79
C GLY A 176 14.58 11.16 -5.49
N GLY A 177 13.30 10.77 -5.53
CA GLY A 177 12.47 10.64 -4.35
C GLY A 177 12.22 9.16 -4.10
N ASP A 178 12.75 8.67 -2.99
CA ASP A 178 12.36 7.39 -2.39
C ASP A 178 10.86 7.40 -2.09
N GLY A 179 10.19 6.34 -2.54
CA GLY A 179 8.82 6.03 -2.22
C GLY A 179 8.71 4.57 -1.83
N GLU A 180 9.19 4.23 -0.63
CA GLU A 180 8.67 3.08 0.09
C GLU A 180 7.24 3.41 0.52
N ASP A 181 6.25 2.69 -0.02
CA ASP A 181 4.97 2.53 0.69
C ASP A 181 4.27 1.24 0.25
N ASP A 182 4.12 0.34 1.22
CA ASP A 182 3.53 -0.98 1.12
C ASP A 182 2.00 -0.88 1.29
N THR A 183 1.24 -1.19 0.25
CA THR A 183 -0.23 -1.05 0.26
C THR A 183 -0.85 -1.90 -0.85
N LEU A 184 -2.00 -2.60 -0.64
CA LEU A 184 -2.65 -3.56 -1.57
C LEU A 184 -3.67 -2.89 -2.56
N THR A 185 -4.32 -3.56 -3.57
CA THR A 185 -5.12 -2.97 -4.74
C THR A 185 -6.35 -3.76 -5.33
N ARG A 186 -7.45 -3.16 -5.89
CA ARG A 186 -8.53 -3.83 -6.74
C ARG A 186 -7.93 -4.45 -8.03
N GLY A 187 -8.73 -5.31 -8.65
CA GLY A 187 -8.33 -6.38 -9.58
C GLY A 187 -8.69 -7.78 -9.05
N GLY A 188 -9.47 -7.84 -7.96
CA GLY A 188 -9.68 -9.07 -7.18
C GLY A 188 -8.67 -9.21 -6.04
N LYS A 189 -8.91 -10.13 -5.11
CA LYS A 189 -8.00 -10.39 -3.99
C LYS A 189 -6.63 -10.84 -4.52
N LYS A 190 -5.54 -10.42 -3.85
CA LYS A 190 -4.17 -10.83 -4.17
C LYS A 190 -3.99 -12.32 -3.81
N PRO A 191 -3.35 -13.15 -4.64
CA PRO A 191 -2.85 -14.45 -4.18
C PRO A 191 -1.79 -14.23 -3.10
N VAL A 192 -1.75 -15.10 -2.09
CA VAL A 192 -0.72 -14.99 -1.05
C VAL A 192 0.61 -15.45 -1.63
N THR A 193 1.59 -14.56 -1.64
CA THR A 193 2.97 -14.87 -2.02
C THR A 193 3.72 -15.33 -0.78
N HIS A 194 4.24 -16.56 -0.82
CA HIS A 194 4.99 -17.14 0.27
C HIS A 194 6.49 -17.08 -0.03
N VAL A 195 7.16 -16.06 0.51
CA VAL A 195 8.62 -15.98 0.54
C VAL A 195 9.05 -16.00 2.00
N ASN A 196 9.98 -16.88 2.35
CA ASN A 196 10.53 -16.96 3.69
C ASN A 196 11.63 -15.90 3.84
N ILE A 197 11.30 -14.77 4.47
CA ILE A 197 12.29 -13.76 4.82
C ILE A 197 12.87 -14.09 6.19
N VAL A 198 14.16 -14.44 6.24
CA VAL A 198 14.87 -14.65 7.50
C VAL A 198 15.41 -13.31 8.00
N ALA A 199 14.69 -12.72 8.95
CA ALA A 199 15.12 -11.55 9.70
C ALA A 199 14.74 -11.73 11.17
N GLN A 200 15.74 -11.90 12.03
CA GLN A 200 15.55 -12.08 13.47
C GLN A 200 16.29 -10.99 14.23
N GLN A 201 15.63 -10.40 15.22
CA GLN A 201 16.25 -9.52 16.21
C GLN A 201 16.00 -10.11 17.59
N LEU A 202 17.08 -10.34 18.34
CA LEU A 202 17.01 -10.90 19.68
C LEU A 202 16.83 -9.78 20.72
N GLN A 203 16.55 -10.16 21.97
CA GLN A 203 16.53 -9.19 23.06
C GLN A 203 17.94 -8.69 23.36
N ALA A 204 18.04 -7.44 23.79
CA ALA A 204 19.31 -6.88 24.23
C ALA A 204 19.81 -7.60 25.48
N VAL A 205 21.07 -8.00 25.47
CA VAL A 205 21.75 -8.61 26.63
C VAL A 205 22.71 -7.62 27.27
N THR A 206 22.88 -7.72 28.58
CA THR A 206 23.91 -6.96 29.30
C THR A 206 25.12 -7.86 29.50
N LEU A 207 26.30 -7.38 29.12
CA LEU A 207 27.55 -8.11 29.29
C LEU A 207 27.96 -8.15 30.76
N ASP A 208 28.77 -9.14 31.12
CA ASP A 208 29.39 -9.21 32.44
C ASP A 208 30.48 -8.13 32.62
N LYS A 209 31.05 -8.07 33.83
CA LYS A 209 32.11 -7.10 34.18
C LYS A 209 33.39 -7.24 33.35
N ASN A 210 33.59 -8.37 32.68
CA ASN A 210 34.71 -8.64 31.80
C ASN A 210 34.36 -8.38 30.32
N GLY A 211 33.16 -7.86 30.04
CA GLY A 211 32.66 -7.65 28.69
C GLY A 211 32.28 -8.93 27.96
N LYS A 212 32.00 -10.03 28.67
CA LYS A 212 31.60 -11.31 28.09
C LYS A 212 30.08 -11.49 28.15
N GLY A 213 29.53 -12.09 27.11
CA GLY A 213 28.14 -12.49 27.04
C GLY A 213 27.94 -13.68 26.11
N SER A 214 26.78 -14.31 26.22
CA SER A 214 26.39 -15.42 25.34
C SER A 214 24.95 -15.20 24.89
N ILE A 215 24.71 -15.35 23.60
CA ILE A 215 23.42 -15.08 22.97
C ILE A 215 23.01 -16.33 22.17
N THR A 216 21.83 -16.87 22.46
CA THR A 216 21.30 -18.03 21.75
C THR A 216 20.49 -17.58 20.54
N LEU A 217 20.98 -17.90 19.34
CA LEU A 217 20.32 -17.65 18.07
C LEU A 217 19.60 -18.92 17.58
N PRO A 218 18.26 -18.95 17.51
CA PRO A 218 17.53 -20.05 16.90
C PRO A 218 17.64 -19.99 15.37
N VAL A 219 18.50 -20.83 14.79
CA VAL A 219 18.71 -20.88 13.33
C VAL A 219 17.49 -21.52 12.66
N PRO A 220 16.77 -20.82 11.77
CA PRO A 220 15.56 -21.34 11.15
C PRO A 220 15.87 -22.41 10.09
N ALA A 221 14.82 -23.00 9.50
CA ALA A 221 14.91 -23.85 8.31
C ALA A 221 15.31 -23.01 7.08
N PHE A 222 16.60 -22.73 6.94
CA PHE A 222 17.17 -21.81 5.96
C PHE A 222 18.47 -22.38 5.37
N ASN A 223 18.68 -22.21 4.07
CA ASN A 223 19.94 -22.49 3.41
C ASN A 223 20.45 -21.20 2.75
N GLY A 224 21.63 -20.72 3.15
CA GLY A 224 22.18 -19.46 2.65
C GLY A 224 23.20 -18.84 3.61
N GLU A 225 23.46 -17.55 3.45
CA GLU A 225 24.38 -16.78 4.30
C GLU A 225 23.59 -15.83 5.20
N LEU A 226 23.64 -16.04 6.52
CA LEU A 226 23.14 -15.07 7.49
C LEU A 226 24.24 -14.07 7.83
N ARG A 227 23.93 -12.78 7.71
CA ARG A 227 24.76 -11.71 8.27
C ARG A 227 24.32 -11.46 9.71
N LEU A 228 25.18 -11.85 10.63
CA LEU A 228 25.06 -11.49 12.05
C LEU A 228 25.50 -10.04 12.19
N MET A 229 24.60 -9.18 12.68
CA MET A 229 24.84 -7.77 12.90
C MET A 229 24.64 -7.46 14.38
N THR A 230 25.57 -6.72 14.95
CA THR A 230 25.50 -6.35 16.36
C THR A 230 25.74 -4.87 16.58
N GLN A 231 24.91 -4.29 17.45
CA GLN A 231 25.13 -2.97 18.02
C GLN A 231 25.50 -3.12 19.49
N VAL A 232 26.53 -2.42 19.92
CA VAL A 232 26.99 -2.39 21.31
C VAL A 232 26.99 -0.97 21.83
N TRP A 233 26.47 -0.76 23.05
CA TRP A 233 26.39 0.57 23.65
C TRP A 233 26.53 0.56 25.17
N SER A 234 27.01 1.68 25.69
CA SER A 234 26.90 2.11 27.08
C SER A 234 26.30 3.53 27.11
N ASP A 235 26.55 4.30 28.18
CA ASP A 235 26.12 5.69 28.29
C ASP A 235 26.79 6.63 27.26
N ASP A 236 28.09 6.43 26.96
CA ASP A 236 28.89 7.32 26.10
C ASP A 236 29.80 6.59 25.09
N SER A 237 29.80 5.27 25.11
CA SER A 237 30.67 4.43 24.29
C SER A 237 29.84 3.52 23.40
N PHE A 238 30.22 3.45 22.12
CA PHE A 238 29.40 2.83 21.08
C PHE A 238 30.25 2.00 20.13
N GLY A 239 29.66 0.98 19.53
CA GLY A 239 30.30 0.20 18.49
C GLY A 239 29.33 -0.68 17.73
N ALA A 240 29.85 -1.33 16.71
CA ALA A 240 29.16 -2.34 15.94
C ALA A 240 30.14 -3.42 15.49
N ALA A 241 29.62 -4.61 15.24
CA ALA A 241 30.36 -5.70 14.61
C ALA A 241 29.44 -6.52 13.73
N GLU A 242 30.03 -7.19 12.75
CA GLU A 242 29.32 -8.10 11.87
C GLU A 242 30.12 -9.37 11.62
N ARG A 243 29.40 -10.46 11.34
CA ARG A 243 30.00 -11.74 10.95
C ARG A 243 29.07 -12.49 10.01
N LYS A 244 29.64 -13.12 8.98
CA LYS A 244 28.92 -14.01 8.08
C LYS A 244 28.85 -15.41 8.67
N LEU A 245 27.68 -16.04 8.56
CA LEU A 245 27.39 -17.39 9.03
C LEU A 245 26.72 -18.17 7.90
N VAL A 246 27.37 -19.20 7.38
CA VAL A 246 26.78 -20.05 6.34
C VAL A 246 25.88 -21.10 7.00
N VAL A 247 24.60 -21.11 6.64
CA VAL A 247 23.64 -22.13 7.05
C VAL A 247 23.43 -23.07 5.86
N ALA A 248 23.76 -24.35 6.02
CA ALA A 248 23.57 -25.31 4.94
C ALA A 248 23.23 -26.70 5.48
N ALA A 249 22.13 -27.25 5.00
CA ALA A 249 21.80 -28.66 5.18
C ALA A 249 22.78 -29.57 4.39
N PRO A 250 22.98 -30.83 4.83
CA PRO A 250 23.80 -31.79 4.08
C PRO A 250 23.27 -32.06 2.65
N LEU A 251 21.95 -31.96 2.50
CA LEU A 251 21.25 -31.98 1.23
C LEU A 251 20.42 -30.70 1.14
N VAL A 252 20.63 -29.91 0.09
CA VAL A 252 19.84 -28.70 -0.16
C VAL A 252 18.81 -29.03 -1.23
N SER A 253 17.53 -28.83 -0.91
CA SER A 253 16.42 -28.96 -1.84
C SER A 253 15.62 -27.66 -1.89
N GLU A 254 15.50 -27.11 -3.09
CA GLU A 254 14.84 -25.83 -3.35
C GLU A 254 13.90 -25.98 -4.54
N LEU A 255 12.64 -25.57 -4.36
CA LEU A 255 11.63 -25.61 -5.41
C LEU A 255 11.43 -24.20 -5.98
N ALA A 256 11.81 -24.00 -7.24
CA ALA A 256 11.47 -22.79 -7.96
C ALA A 256 9.98 -22.79 -8.30
N THR A 257 9.25 -21.85 -7.72
CA THR A 257 7.80 -21.69 -7.93
C THR A 257 7.51 -20.32 -8.54
N PRO A 258 6.48 -20.19 -9.40
CA PRO A 258 5.97 -18.88 -9.78
C PRO A 258 5.36 -18.22 -8.54
N ARG A 259 5.35 -16.87 -8.51
CA ARG A 259 4.82 -16.13 -7.36
C ARG A 259 3.34 -16.44 -7.05
N PHE A 260 2.58 -16.79 -8.09
CA PHE A 260 1.19 -17.23 -8.01
C PHE A 260 0.85 -18.13 -9.20
N LEU A 261 -0.33 -18.74 -9.20
CA LEU A 261 -0.92 -19.35 -10.39
C LEU A 261 -2.35 -18.84 -10.61
N ALA A 262 -2.79 -18.73 -11.86
CA ALA A 262 -4.19 -18.53 -12.17
C ALA A 262 -4.93 -19.87 -12.31
N SER A 263 -6.21 -19.93 -11.98
CA SER A 263 -7.01 -21.14 -12.20
C SER A 263 -6.97 -21.58 -13.66
N GLY A 264 -6.65 -22.86 -13.88
CA GLY A 264 -6.49 -23.44 -15.22
C GLY A 264 -5.08 -23.29 -15.82
N ASP A 265 -4.13 -22.69 -15.09
CA ASP A 265 -2.73 -22.65 -15.50
C ASP A 265 -2.05 -24.01 -15.31
N SER A 266 -1.07 -24.31 -16.16
CA SER A 266 -0.13 -25.39 -15.97
C SER A 266 1.30 -24.85 -15.95
N ALA A 267 2.10 -25.34 -15.01
CA ALA A 267 3.48 -24.89 -14.81
C ALA A 267 4.41 -26.09 -14.59
N SER A 268 5.64 -25.99 -15.07
CA SER A 268 6.72 -26.93 -14.76
C SER A 268 7.62 -26.33 -13.68
N LEU A 269 7.42 -26.75 -12.44
CA LEU A 269 8.25 -26.30 -11.32
C LEU A 269 9.61 -27.01 -11.39
N ALA A 270 10.67 -26.34 -10.96
CA ALA A 270 12.03 -26.90 -10.96
C ALA A 270 12.46 -27.18 -9.52
N LEU A 271 12.55 -28.47 -9.15
CA LEU A 271 13.09 -28.89 -7.86
C LEU A 271 14.59 -29.17 -8.01
N ASP A 272 15.39 -28.27 -7.49
CA ASP A 272 16.83 -28.44 -7.42
C ASP A 272 17.21 -29.24 -6.18
N ILE A 273 18.00 -30.28 -6.37
CA ILE A 273 18.55 -31.09 -5.28
C ILE A 273 20.07 -31.09 -5.42
N THR A 274 20.75 -30.57 -4.40
CA THR A 274 22.21 -30.46 -4.36
C THR A 274 22.78 -31.28 -3.22
N ASN A 275 23.69 -32.19 -3.54
CA ASN A 275 24.39 -33.00 -2.56
C ASN A 275 25.63 -32.28 -2.04
N LEU A 276 25.58 -31.75 -0.82
CA LEU A 276 26.72 -31.10 -0.17
C LEU A 276 27.52 -32.06 0.73
N THR A 277 27.19 -33.36 0.73
CA THR A 277 27.91 -34.38 1.49
C THR A 277 29.16 -34.88 0.76
N ASP A 278 30.07 -35.51 1.48
CA ASP A 278 31.28 -36.09 0.90
C ASP A 278 31.05 -37.42 0.18
N LEU A 279 29.84 -37.99 0.27
CA LEU A 279 29.50 -39.30 -0.29
C LEU A 279 28.45 -39.18 -1.40
N PRO A 280 28.43 -40.09 -2.38
CA PRO A 280 27.30 -40.18 -3.30
C PRO A 280 26.04 -40.59 -2.53
N GLN A 281 24.91 -39.98 -2.91
CA GLN A 281 23.61 -40.20 -2.27
C GLN A 281 22.63 -40.80 -3.27
N THR A 282 21.88 -41.82 -2.85
CA THR A 282 20.75 -42.36 -3.61
C THR A 282 19.48 -42.06 -2.83
N LEU A 283 18.69 -41.15 -3.38
CA LEU A 283 17.57 -40.51 -2.70
C LEU A 283 16.26 -40.93 -3.38
N LYS A 284 15.24 -41.14 -2.56
CA LYS A 284 13.86 -41.27 -3.00
C LYS A 284 13.14 -39.96 -2.71
N VAL A 285 12.62 -39.33 -3.76
CA VAL A 285 11.89 -38.06 -3.72
C VAL A 285 10.41 -38.36 -3.95
N ASP A 286 9.61 -38.17 -2.90
CA ASP A 286 8.16 -38.30 -2.95
C ASP A 286 7.52 -36.90 -2.98
N LEU A 287 6.68 -36.67 -3.99
CA LEU A 287 5.99 -35.43 -4.28
C LEU A 287 4.50 -35.61 -3.98
N ALA A 288 3.91 -34.66 -3.28
CA ALA A 288 2.46 -34.57 -3.12
C ALA A 288 1.98 -33.14 -3.34
N ALA A 289 0.75 -32.98 -3.81
CA ALA A 289 0.10 -31.66 -3.88
C ALA A 289 -1.21 -31.67 -3.10
N ARG A 290 -1.56 -30.53 -2.50
CA ARG A 290 -2.80 -30.32 -1.75
C ARG A 290 -3.43 -28.97 -2.09
N GLY A 291 -4.70 -28.79 -1.71
CA GLY A 291 -5.42 -27.55 -1.94
C GLY A 291 -5.69 -27.33 -3.43
N LEU A 292 -5.49 -26.10 -3.91
CA LEU A 292 -5.78 -25.71 -5.29
C LEU A 292 -4.68 -26.06 -6.31
N ILE A 293 -3.70 -26.90 -5.93
CA ILE A 293 -2.64 -27.38 -6.83
C ILE A 293 -2.73 -28.90 -6.96
N ALA A 294 -2.57 -29.40 -8.19
CA ALA A 294 -2.53 -30.82 -8.50
C ALA A 294 -1.23 -31.19 -9.25
N LEU A 295 -0.63 -32.32 -8.90
CA LEU A 295 0.49 -32.89 -9.66
C LEU A 295 -0.03 -33.45 -10.99
N SER A 296 0.71 -33.18 -12.07
CA SER A 296 0.43 -33.71 -13.41
C SER A 296 1.48 -34.72 -13.90
N GLY A 297 2.47 -35.05 -13.05
CA GLY A 297 3.57 -35.97 -13.34
C GLY A 297 3.73 -37.08 -12.30
N ALA A 298 4.87 -37.78 -12.34
CA ALA A 298 5.16 -38.86 -11.41
C ALA A 298 5.31 -38.36 -9.96
N ALA A 299 4.56 -38.98 -9.04
CA ALA A 299 4.58 -38.64 -7.61
C ALA A 299 5.84 -39.13 -6.87
N THR A 300 6.61 -40.06 -7.45
CA THR A 300 7.84 -40.56 -6.85
C THR A 300 8.93 -40.61 -7.90
N GLN A 301 10.13 -40.13 -7.54
CA GLN A 301 11.32 -40.19 -8.39
C GLN A 301 12.53 -40.67 -7.57
N ASN A 302 13.37 -41.50 -8.18
CA ASN A 302 14.65 -41.91 -7.60
C ASN A 302 15.77 -41.10 -8.23
N VAL A 303 16.65 -40.56 -7.40
CA VAL A 303 17.76 -39.70 -7.83
C VAL A 303 19.05 -40.15 -7.19
N THR A 304 20.07 -40.35 -8.01
CA THR A 304 21.45 -40.52 -7.54
C THR A 304 22.21 -39.23 -7.81
N LEU A 305 22.95 -38.76 -6.80
CA LEU A 305 23.79 -37.56 -6.86
C LEU A 305 25.20 -37.90 -6.39
N ALA A 306 26.21 -37.59 -7.18
CA ALA A 306 27.60 -37.57 -6.75
C ALA A 306 27.86 -36.45 -5.74
N LYS A 307 29.05 -36.44 -5.13
CA LYS A 307 29.50 -35.35 -4.24
C LYS A 307 29.49 -34.03 -4.99
N GLY A 308 28.80 -33.02 -4.45
CA GLY A 308 28.71 -31.68 -5.03
C GLY A 308 27.80 -31.58 -6.26
N GLU A 309 27.19 -32.69 -6.71
CA GLU A 309 26.31 -32.68 -7.88
C GLU A 309 24.97 -32.02 -7.53
N ARG A 310 24.49 -31.16 -8.45
CA ARG A 310 23.14 -30.63 -8.46
C ARG A 310 22.37 -31.26 -9.60
N LYS A 311 21.15 -31.72 -9.32
CA LYS A 311 20.20 -32.17 -10.33
C LYS A 311 18.87 -31.46 -10.16
N THR A 312 18.28 -31.04 -11.28
CA THR A 312 16.97 -30.40 -11.33
C THR A 312 15.93 -31.41 -11.79
N LEU A 313 14.89 -31.62 -10.97
CA LEU A 313 13.73 -32.43 -11.33
C LEU A 313 12.60 -31.51 -11.77
N GLN A 314 11.95 -31.87 -12.88
CA GLN A 314 10.75 -31.17 -13.33
C GLN A 314 9.53 -31.72 -12.59
N VAL A 315 8.75 -30.81 -12.01
CA VAL A 315 7.53 -31.10 -11.25
C VAL A 315 6.37 -30.39 -11.93
N PRO A 316 5.71 -31.03 -12.92
CA PRO A 316 4.59 -30.43 -13.61
C PRO A 316 3.35 -30.38 -12.71
N VAL A 317 2.75 -29.20 -12.60
CA VAL A 317 1.59 -28.91 -11.77
C VAL A 317 0.49 -28.21 -12.57
N THR A 318 -0.75 -28.35 -12.12
CA THR A 318 -1.91 -27.62 -12.65
C THR A 318 -2.66 -26.94 -11.50
N ALA A 319 -3.10 -25.70 -11.72
CA ALA A 319 -3.92 -24.96 -10.78
C ALA A 319 -5.41 -25.26 -10.97
N GLN A 320 -6.06 -25.66 -9.88
CA GLN A 320 -7.50 -25.93 -9.84
C GLN A 320 -8.31 -24.63 -9.82
N ASN A 321 -9.61 -24.74 -10.08
CA ASN A 321 -10.52 -23.60 -10.02
C ASN A 321 -10.74 -23.14 -8.58
N GLY A 322 -10.60 -21.83 -8.35
CA GLY A 322 -10.91 -21.23 -7.05
C GLY A 322 -9.99 -20.07 -6.69
N PHE A 323 -10.16 -19.58 -5.47
CA PHE A 323 -9.32 -18.54 -4.88
C PHE A 323 -8.83 -19.03 -3.51
N GLY A 324 -7.52 -19.09 -3.30
CA GLY A 324 -6.92 -19.58 -2.07
C GLY A 324 -5.50 -20.08 -2.29
N ASP A 325 -5.07 -21.04 -1.49
CA ASP A 325 -3.72 -21.59 -1.57
C ASP A 325 -3.76 -23.03 -2.11
N GLY A 326 -2.71 -23.42 -2.82
CA GLY A 326 -2.33 -24.81 -2.94
C GLY A 326 -0.89 -25.01 -2.51
N ASP A 327 -0.52 -26.27 -2.43
CA ASP A 327 0.68 -26.68 -1.72
C ASP A 327 1.39 -27.81 -2.44
N VAL A 328 2.71 -27.72 -2.54
CA VAL A 328 3.57 -28.79 -3.03
C VAL A 328 4.47 -29.26 -1.88
N GLN A 329 4.35 -30.54 -1.55
CA GLN A 329 5.10 -31.21 -0.49
C GLN A 329 6.15 -32.10 -1.13
N VAL A 330 7.39 -31.95 -0.67
CA VAL A 330 8.51 -32.78 -1.10
C VAL A 330 9.05 -33.51 0.13
N THR A 331 9.03 -34.83 0.08
CA THR A 331 9.66 -35.68 1.09
C THR A 331 10.86 -36.38 0.47
N ILE A 332 12.05 -36.15 1.00
CA ILE A 332 13.29 -36.79 0.54
C ILE A 332 13.79 -37.76 1.59
N SER A 333 13.97 -39.02 1.19
CA SER A 333 14.44 -40.11 2.05
C SER A 333 15.64 -40.83 1.43
N GLY A 334 16.36 -41.62 2.25
CA GLY A 334 17.54 -42.37 1.82
C GLY A 334 18.87 -41.63 1.98
N LEU A 335 18.90 -40.49 2.68
CA LEU A 335 20.15 -39.79 2.97
C LEU A 335 21.05 -40.64 3.88
N ASN A 336 22.26 -40.93 3.42
CA ASN A 336 23.24 -41.71 4.15
C ASN A 336 24.34 -40.80 4.70
N LEU A 337 24.33 -40.60 6.03
CA LEU A 337 25.40 -39.93 6.78
C LEU A 337 26.02 -40.95 7.75
N PRO A 338 27.32 -41.31 7.60
CA PRO A 338 27.95 -42.29 8.45
C PRO A 338 27.85 -41.91 9.94
N GLY A 339 27.32 -42.84 10.76
CA GLY A 339 27.17 -42.64 12.20
C GLY A 339 25.98 -41.79 12.63
N GLU A 340 25.10 -41.37 11.70
CA GLU A 340 23.94 -40.52 11.98
C GLU A 340 22.65 -41.15 11.41
N GLN A 341 21.60 -41.27 12.23
CA GLN A 341 20.26 -41.58 11.70
C GLN A 341 19.57 -40.30 11.24
N VAL A 342 19.46 -40.13 9.93
CA VAL A 342 18.81 -38.96 9.34
C VAL A 342 17.33 -39.26 9.11
N ARG A 343 16.46 -38.40 9.64
CA ARG A 343 15.02 -38.44 9.30
C ARG A 343 14.81 -37.96 7.86
N PRO A 344 13.75 -38.42 7.17
CA PRO A 344 13.38 -37.87 5.87
C PRO A 344 13.19 -36.35 5.97
N SER A 345 13.78 -35.62 5.02
CA SER A 345 13.53 -34.18 4.88
C SER A 345 12.11 -33.98 4.37
N GLN A 346 11.37 -33.07 4.98
CA GLN A 346 10.03 -32.69 4.56
C GLN A 346 9.98 -31.19 4.37
N GLN A 347 9.70 -30.77 3.14
CA GLN A 347 9.57 -29.36 2.78
C GLN A 347 8.23 -29.12 2.10
N GLN A 348 7.74 -27.91 2.26
CA GLN A 348 6.42 -27.50 1.83
C GLN A 348 6.50 -26.11 1.21
N TRP A 349 6.03 -25.97 -0.03
CA TRP A 349 5.92 -24.69 -0.71
C TRP A 349 4.47 -24.40 -1.03
N LYS A 350 3.98 -23.27 -0.51
CA LYS A 350 2.64 -22.78 -0.78
C LYS A 350 2.66 -21.85 -1.99
N ILE A 351 1.68 -22.03 -2.87
CA ILE A 351 1.48 -21.19 -4.05
C ILE A 351 0.06 -20.65 -3.98
N GLY A 352 -0.08 -19.32 -3.98
CA GLY A 352 -1.38 -18.67 -4.06
C GLY A 352 -2.01 -18.88 -5.44
N VAL A 353 -3.27 -19.32 -5.46
CA VAL A 353 -4.08 -19.51 -6.66
C VAL A 353 -5.18 -18.47 -6.69
N ARG A 354 -5.28 -17.73 -7.79
CA ARG A 354 -6.40 -16.81 -8.05
C ARG A 354 -7.12 -17.14 -9.35
N PRO A 355 -8.39 -16.75 -9.50
CA PRO A 355 -9.03 -16.84 -10.80
C PRO A 355 -8.38 -15.90 -11.83
N PRO A 356 -8.40 -16.27 -13.12
CA PRO A 356 -7.84 -15.44 -14.19
C PRO A 356 -8.68 -14.18 -14.46
N TYR A 357 -9.94 -14.17 -14.01
CA TYR A 357 -10.90 -13.10 -14.26
C TYR A 357 -11.49 -12.56 -12.95
N PRO A 358 -11.87 -11.27 -12.89
CA PRO A 358 -12.54 -10.71 -11.71
C PRO A 358 -13.91 -11.36 -11.47
N THR A 359 -14.39 -11.32 -10.23
CA THR A 359 -15.73 -11.82 -9.86
C THR A 359 -16.84 -11.08 -10.59
N GLN A 360 -17.93 -11.78 -10.88
CA GLN A 360 -19.18 -11.18 -11.34
C GLN A 360 -20.20 -11.21 -10.20
N THR A 361 -21.01 -10.16 -10.10
CA THR A 361 -22.15 -10.08 -9.19
C THR A 361 -23.44 -10.00 -9.99
N LEU A 362 -24.36 -10.91 -9.70
CA LEU A 362 -25.71 -10.95 -10.25
C LEU A 362 -26.68 -10.51 -9.15
N SER A 363 -27.56 -9.56 -9.47
CA SER A 363 -28.54 -9.00 -8.52
C SER A 363 -29.95 -9.26 -9.03
N PHE A 364 -30.81 -9.77 -8.16
CA PHE A 364 -32.21 -10.07 -8.42
C PHE A 364 -33.05 -9.41 -7.34
N ASP A 365 -33.88 -8.45 -7.72
CA ASP A 365 -34.71 -7.67 -6.80
C ASP A 365 -36.19 -7.85 -7.15
N ALA A 366 -37.06 -7.97 -6.13
CA ALA A 366 -38.49 -8.10 -6.31
C ALA A 366 -39.28 -7.51 -5.15
N VAL A 367 -40.51 -7.06 -5.45
CA VAL A 367 -41.55 -6.74 -4.46
C VAL A 367 -42.60 -7.85 -4.52
N ILE A 368 -42.75 -8.59 -3.42
CA ILE A 368 -43.61 -9.76 -3.31
C ILE A 368 -44.93 -9.31 -2.64
N ASN A 369 -45.98 -9.20 -3.47
CA ASN A 369 -47.32 -8.85 -3.05
C ASN A 369 -48.18 -10.12 -2.93
N GLY A 370 -48.71 -10.38 -1.72
CA GLY A 370 -49.53 -11.56 -1.47
C GLY A 370 -48.74 -12.88 -1.59
N GLU A 371 -49.45 -13.98 -1.79
CA GLU A 371 -48.90 -15.33 -1.64
C GLU A 371 -48.17 -15.90 -2.87
N GLN A 372 -47.96 -15.13 -3.95
CA GLN A 372 -47.20 -15.63 -5.10
C GLN A 372 -45.70 -15.75 -4.78
N PRO A 373 -45.06 -16.90 -5.07
CA PRO A 373 -43.65 -17.09 -4.77
C PRO A 373 -42.76 -16.31 -5.75
N TRP A 374 -41.68 -15.72 -5.24
CA TRP A 374 -40.57 -15.21 -6.03
C TRP A 374 -39.50 -16.28 -6.17
N GLN A 375 -39.19 -16.67 -7.40
CA GLN A 375 -38.30 -17.79 -7.71
C GLN A 375 -37.10 -17.35 -8.55
N VAL A 376 -35.89 -17.68 -8.06
CA VAL A 376 -34.63 -17.56 -8.81
C VAL A 376 -34.03 -18.95 -8.95
N THR A 377 -34.01 -19.50 -10.16
CA THR A 377 -33.50 -20.85 -10.43
C THR A 377 -31.98 -20.87 -10.62
N ALA A 378 -31.35 -22.03 -10.45
CA ALA A 378 -29.90 -22.18 -10.64
C ALA A 378 -29.42 -21.80 -12.05
N ALA A 379 -30.30 -21.89 -13.07
CA ALA A 379 -30.00 -21.47 -14.44
C ALA A 379 -29.68 -19.96 -14.54
N ALA A 380 -30.16 -19.15 -13.59
CA ALA A 380 -29.86 -17.72 -13.54
C ALA A 380 -28.38 -17.42 -13.26
N PHE A 381 -27.61 -18.41 -12.78
CA PHE A 381 -26.19 -18.28 -12.45
C PHE A 381 -25.26 -18.98 -13.45
N ALA A 382 -25.79 -19.42 -14.60
CA ALA A 382 -25.01 -20.11 -15.63
C ALA A 382 -23.83 -19.25 -16.11
N GLY A 383 -22.68 -19.89 -16.33
CA GLY A 383 -21.42 -19.22 -16.74
C GLY A 383 -20.51 -18.80 -15.58
N LEU A 384 -20.98 -18.89 -14.34
CA LEU A 384 -20.14 -18.78 -13.14
C LEU A 384 -19.74 -20.18 -12.65
N ASP A 385 -18.58 -20.28 -12.02
CA ASP A 385 -18.14 -21.53 -11.39
C ASP A 385 -19.01 -21.83 -10.16
N ALA A 386 -19.74 -22.95 -10.22
CA ALA A 386 -20.65 -23.41 -9.19
C ALA A 386 -19.98 -23.53 -7.81
N ALA A 387 -18.72 -23.99 -7.73
CA ALA A 387 -18.00 -24.16 -6.47
C ALA A 387 -17.64 -22.81 -5.81
N THR A 388 -17.65 -21.73 -6.60
CA THR A 388 -17.31 -20.38 -6.13
C THR A 388 -18.53 -19.52 -5.80
N LEU A 389 -19.74 -20.03 -6.03
CA LEU A 389 -20.98 -19.30 -5.79
C LEU A 389 -21.17 -18.99 -4.31
N SER A 390 -21.47 -17.73 -4.03
CA SER A 390 -21.88 -17.25 -2.72
C SER A 390 -22.98 -16.21 -2.87
N GLY A 391 -24.03 -16.34 -2.07
CA GLY A 391 -25.24 -15.54 -2.17
C GLY A 391 -25.57 -14.80 -0.88
N GLN A 392 -26.29 -13.70 -1.01
CA GLN A 392 -26.86 -12.95 0.10
C GLN A 392 -28.31 -12.61 -0.22
N LEU A 393 -29.23 -13.19 0.56
CA LEU A 393 -30.66 -12.90 0.49
C LEU A 393 -31.02 -11.88 1.56
N THR A 394 -31.56 -10.74 1.13
CA THR A 394 -32.12 -9.71 2.00
C THR A 394 -33.64 -9.68 1.88
N LEU A 395 -34.33 -9.75 3.02
CA LEU A 395 -35.79 -9.60 3.10
C LEU A 395 -36.15 -8.41 4.01
N SER A 396 -37.08 -7.57 3.58
CA SER A 396 -37.52 -6.40 4.35
C SER A 396 -38.94 -5.98 3.98
N ASN A 397 -39.59 -5.22 4.85
CA ASN A 397 -40.85 -4.51 4.59
C ASN A 397 -40.65 -3.12 3.95
N ARG A 398 -39.41 -2.76 3.64
CA ARG A 398 -39.03 -1.52 2.96
C ARG A 398 -38.07 -1.84 1.81
N PRO A 399 -37.88 -0.90 0.87
CA PRO A 399 -36.83 -1.05 -0.13
C PRO A 399 -35.49 -1.44 0.53
N PRO A 400 -34.93 -2.62 0.22
CA PRO A 400 -33.86 -3.19 1.00
C PRO A 400 -32.53 -2.59 0.55
N LEU A 401 -31.80 -2.00 1.50
CA LEU A 401 -30.38 -1.72 1.33
C LEU A 401 -29.62 -2.96 1.79
N ASN A 402 -29.01 -3.69 0.86
CA ASN A 402 -28.27 -4.91 1.16
C ASN A 402 -26.94 -4.58 1.83
N ILE A 403 -26.97 -4.39 3.15
CA ILE A 403 -25.80 -4.05 3.96
C ILE A 403 -24.66 -5.05 3.78
N ALA A 404 -24.98 -6.34 3.64
CA ALA A 404 -24.00 -7.40 3.50
C ALA A 404 -23.22 -7.28 2.19
N ARG A 405 -23.87 -6.84 1.10
CA ARG A 405 -23.22 -6.56 -0.18
C ARG A 405 -22.21 -5.43 -0.03
N TYR A 406 -22.60 -4.34 0.65
CA TYR A 406 -21.75 -3.17 0.81
C TYR A 406 -20.54 -3.47 1.70
N ILE A 407 -20.73 -4.21 2.81
CA ILE A 407 -19.63 -4.67 3.66
C ILE A 407 -18.68 -5.57 2.86
N SER A 408 -19.21 -6.58 2.16
CA SER A 408 -18.40 -7.47 1.33
C SER A 408 -17.62 -6.69 0.26
N ALA A 409 -18.25 -5.69 -0.37
CA ALA A 409 -17.59 -4.84 -1.35
C ALA A 409 -16.46 -4.01 -0.72
N LEU A 410 -16.68 -3.41 0.45
CA LEU A 410 -15.68 -2.63 1.18
C LEU A 410 -14.52 -3.49 1.70
N TYR A 411 -14.77 -4.72 2.15
CA TYR A 411 -13.71 -5.66 2.58
C TYR A 411 -12.97 -6.29 1.40
N ALA A 412 -13.66 -6.56 0.30
CA ALA A 412 -13.03 -7.06 -0.92
C ALA A 412 -12.21 -5.98 -1.62
N TYR A 413 -12.35 -4.72 -1.21
CA TYR A 413 -11.72 -3.58 -1.82
C TYR A 413 -10.26 -3.47 -1.38
N PRO A 414 -9.30 -3.83 -2.23
CA PRO A 414 -7.95 -4.04 -1.74
C PRO A 414 -7.08 -2.78 -1.77
N TYR A 415 -7.51 -1.67 -2.41
CA TYR A 415 -6.66 -0.47 -2.58
C TYR A 415 -6.45 0.35 -1.31
N GLY A 416 -5.20 0.76 -1.08
CA GLY A 416 -4.76 1.47 0.12
C GLY A 416 -4.79 2.99 0.07
N CYS A 417 -5.49 3.66 -0.86
CA CYS A 417 -5.56 5.12 -0.82
C CYS A 417 -6.32 5.60 0.43
N LEU A 418 -6.15 6.87 0.80
CA LEU A 418 -6.74 7.48 1.99
C LEU A 418 -8.25 7.21 2.11
N GLU A 419 -8.99 7.51 1.03
CA GLU A 419 -10.44 7.36 0.95
C GLU A 419 -10.88 5.91 1.17
N GLN A 420 -10.14 4.99 0.58
CA GLN A 420 -10.49 3.58 0.50
C GLN A 420 -10.14 2.86 1.79
N THR A 421 -9.01 3.23 2.39
CA THR A 421 -8.61 2.80 3.72
C THR A 421 -9.69 3.21 4.72
N ALA A 422 -10.11 4.48 4.73
CA ALA A 422 -11.20 4.92 5.60
C ALA A 422 -12.51 4.15 5.33
N ASN A 423 -12.94 4.06 4.06
CA ASN A 423 -14.14 3.32 3.64
C ASN A 423 -14.15 1.84 4.05
N GLY A 424 -13.05 1.13 3.85
CA GLY A 424 -12.91 -0.29 4.22
C GLY A 424 -13.00 -0.52 5.72
N LEU A 425 -12.60 0.46 6.53
CA LEU A 425 -12.60 0.37 7.99
C LEU A 425 -13.95 0.70 8.64
N TRP A 426 -14.82 1.45 7.97
CA TRP A 426 -16.14 1.84 8.52
C TRP A 426 -16.98 0.64 8.99
N PRO A 427 -17.17 -0.43 8.20
CA PRO A 427 -17.84 -1.63 8.68
C PRO A 427 -17.18 -2.21 9.93
N SER A 428 -15.84 -2.28 9.92
CA SER A 428 -15.08 -2.85 11.01
C SER A 428 -15.20 -2.06 12.31
N LEU A 429 -15.63 -0.79 12.31
CA LEU A 429 -15.92 -0.06 13.55
C LEU A 429 -17.19 -0.53 14.27
N TYR A 430 -18.20 -1.00 13.52
CA TYR A 430 -19.55 -1.21 14.06
C TYR A 430 -20.08 -2.65 13.91
N THR A 431 -19.32 -3.56 13.29
CA THR A 431 -19.72 -4.97 13.15
C THR A 431 -18.93 -5.90 14.06
N SER A 432 -19.58 -6.97 14.54
CA SER A 432 -18.94 -8.11 15.22
C SER A 432 -18.78 -9.34 14.32
N GLN A 433 -17.94 -10.28 14.74
CA GLN A 433 -17.79 -11.57 14.04
C GLN A 433 -19.12 -12.31 13.86
N ALA A 434 -19.99 -12.29 14.89
CA ALA A 434 -21.29 -12.95 14.85
C ALA A 434 -22.23 -12.33 13.80
N GLN A 435 -22.26 -10.99 13.70
CA GLN A 435 -23.07 -10.28 12.71
C GLN A 435 -22.60 -10.57 11.28
N LEU A 436 -21.29 -10.53 11.04
CA LEU A 436 -20.70 -10.83 9.74
C LEU A 436 -20.97 -12.28 9.32
N THR A 437 -20.82 -13.23 10.24
CA THR A 437 -21.11 -14.66 9.99
C THR A 437 -22.57 -14.88 9.64
N ALA A 438 -23.51 -14.23 10.34
CA ALA A 438 -24.95 -14.31 10.03
C ALA A 438 -25.26 -13.79 8.61
N MET A 439 -24.53 -12.78 8.15
CA MET A 439 -24.61 -12.23 6.79
C MET A 439 -23.90 -13.09 5.72
N GLY A 440 -23.29 -14.22 6.10
CA GLY A 440 -22.51 -15.08 5.19
C GLY A 440 -21.13 -14.50 4.83
N ILE A 441 -20.65 -13.51 5.57
CA ILE A 441 -19.36 -12.85 5.32
C ILE A 441 -18.29 -13.58 6.15
N LYS A 442 -17.34 -14.22 5.46
CA LYS A 442 -16.17 -14.83 6.10
C LYS A 442 -15.31 -13.73 6.73
N THR A 443 -15.01 -13.84 8.02
CA THR A 443 -14.25 -12.85 8.79
C THR A 443 -13.35 -13.54 9.81
N SER A 444 -12.32 -12.82 10.28
CA SER A 444 -11.47 -13.20 11.42
C SER A 444 -12.18 -12.94 12.75
N SER A 445 -11.52 -13.29 13.87
CA SER A 445 -12.01 -12.99 15.22
C SER A 445 -12.08 -11.48 15.46
N ASP A 446 -12.89 -11.07 16.44
CA ASP A 446 -13.04 -9.66 16.77
C ASP A 446 -11.71 -9.02 17.24
N GLU A 447 -10.81 -9.76 17.88
CA GLU A 447 -9.48 -9.29 18.27
C GLU A 447 -8.62 -8.97 17.03
N VAL A 448 -8.58 -9.88 16.06
CA VAL A 448 -7.83 -9.68 14.81
C VAL A 448 -8.41 -8.51 14.01
N ARG A 449 -9.75 -8.38 13.98
CA ARG A 449 -10.42 -7.23 13.35
C ARG A 449 -10.04 -5.93 14.05
N ARG A 450 -10.02 -5.88 15.39
CA ARG A 450 -9.62 -4.68 16.14
C ARG A 450 -8.17 -4.29 15.85
N ALA A 451 -7.24 -5.24 15.84
CA ALA A 451 -5.84 -5.00 15.49
C ALA A 451 -5.69 -4.48 14.04
N ALA A 452 -6.49 -5.00 13.10
CA ALA A 452 -6.53 -4.50 11.73
C ALA A 452 -7.05 -3.04 11.65
N VAL A 453 -8.04 -2.67 12.47
CA VAL A 453 -8.51 -1.28 12.56
C VAL A 453 -7.43 -0.37 13.13
N GLU A 454 -6.73 -0.77 14.19
CA GLU A 454 -5.61 0.00 14.76
C GLU A 454 -4.49 0.22 13.75
N THR A 455 -4.17 -0.80 12.96
CA THR A 455 -3.21 -0.71 11.84
C THR A 455 -3.70 0.24 10.77
N GLY A 456 -4.99 0.19 10.41
CA GLY A 456 -5.62 1.11 9.48
C GLY A 456 -5.63 2.56 9.96
N ILE A 457 -5.86 2.80 11.25
CA ILE A 457 -5.78 4.12 11.88
C ILE A 457 -4.35 4.66 11.81
N ALA A 458 -3.35 3.84 12.16
CA ALA A 458 -1.94 4.23 12.06
C ALA A 458 -1.55 4.59 10.62
N ARG A 459 -2.05 3.83 9.64
CA ARG A 459 -1.90 4.13 8.22
C ARG A 459 -2.52 5.46 7.83
N LEU A 460 -3.77 5.73 8.21
CA LEU A 460 -4.43 7.02 7.93
C LEU A 460 -3.63 8.18 8.55
N ALA A 461 -3.13 8.02 9.78
CA ALA A 461 -2.27 9.01 10.42
C ALA A 461 -0.95 9.23 9.66
N GLY A 462 -0.35 8.18 9.09
CA GLY A 462 0.84 8.26 8.24
C GLY A 462 0.63 9.05 6.93
N MET A 463 -0.61 9.19 6.48
CA MET A 463 -0.99 10.00 5.31
C MET A 463 -1.25 11.47 5.64
N GLN A 464 -1.13 11.86 6.92
CA GLN A 464 -1.31 13.26 7.33
C GLN A 464 -0.11 14.11 6.92
N ARG A 465 -0.41 15.22 6.24
CA ARG A 465 0.54 16.24 5.77
C ARG A 465 1.01 17.12 6.92
N ALA A 466 2.11 17.85 6.71
CA ALA A 466 2.70 18.76 7.71
C ALA A 466 1.72 19.84 8.21
N ASP A 467 0.84 20.34 7.34
CA ASP A 467 -0.19 21.34 7.66
C ASP A 467 -1.44 20.78 8.39
N GLY A 468 -1.47 19.47 8.68
CA GLY A 468 -2.58 18.79 9.35
C GLY A 468 -3.66 18.25 8.41
N SER A 469 -3.59 18.55 7.11
CA SER A 469 -4.46 17.95 6.09
C SER A 469 -4.04 16.52 5.76
N PHE A 470 -4.79 15.82 4.89
CA PHE A 470 -4.43 14.47 4.44
C PHE A 470 -4.20 14.44 2.93
N GLY A 471 -3.21 13.65 2.49
CA GLY A 471 -2.95 13.37 1.07
C GLY A 471 -3.54 12.02 0.63
N LEU A 472 -3.83 11.88 -0.67
CA LEU A 472 -4.53 10.68 -1.19
C LEU A 472 -3.73 9.38 -1.07
N TRP A 473 -2.41 9.42 -1.29
CA TRP A 473 -1.55 8.23 -1.29
C TRP A 473 -0.51 8.25 -0.16
N GLY A 474 -0.16 9.43 0.35
CA GLY A 474 0.74 9.60 1.47
C GLY A 474 0.88 11.08 1.87
N LYS A 475 1.69 11.34 2.90
CA LYS A 475 1.93 12.69 3.44
C LYS A 475 2.58 13.67 2.44
N GLN A 476 3.14 13.18 1.34
CA GLN A 476 3.74 14.00 0.28
C GLN A 476 2.80 14.26 -0.90
N SER A 477 1.66 13.54 -0.99
CA SER A 477 0.64 13.81 -2.00
C SER A 477 0.05 15.20 -1.81
N GLU A 478 -0.52 15.77 -2.88
CA GLU A 478 -1.34 16.97 -2.77
C GLU A 478 -2.45 16.80 -1.72
N GLU A 479 -2.85 17.92 -1.14
CA GLU A 479 -3.89 17.96 -0.13
C GLU A 479 -5.26 17.58 -0.73
N GLU A 480 -5.96 16.66 -0.06
CA GLU A 480 -7.32 16.30 -0.40
C GLU A 480 -8.32 17.03 0.51
N PHE A 481 -8.80 18.19 0.04
CA PHE A 481 -9.61 19.11 0.82
C PHE A 481 -10.89 18.48 1.37
N TRP A 482 -11.60 17.69 0.57
CA TRP A 482 -12.85 17.04 0.99
C TRP A 482 -12.60 15.76 1.80
N LEU A 483 -11.51 15.02 1.52
CA LEU A 483 -11.16 13.83 2.29
C LEU A 483 -10.59 14.18 3.67
N THR A 484 -10.02 15.36 3.85
CA THR A 484 -9.53 15.82 5.16
C THR A 484 -10.64 15.81 6.24
N PRO A 485 -11.80 16.49 6.08
CA PRO A 485 -12.91 16.37 7.04
C PRO A 485 -13.49 14.95 7.08
N TYR A 486 -13.53 14.23 5.96
CA TYR A 486 -14.03 12.86 5.91
C TYR A 486 -13.23 11.88 6.81
N VAL A 487 -11.90 11.89 6.68
CA VAL A 487 -11.01 11.06 7.51
C VAL A 487 -11.03 11.53 8.95
N THR A 488 -11.12 12.84 9.19
CA THR A 488 -11.25 13.37 10.56
C THR A 488 -12.55 12.88 11.22
N ASP A 489 -13.69 12.86 10.51
CA ASP A 489 -14.95 12.28 11.00
C ASP A 489 -14.81 10.79 11.32
N PHE A 490 -14.17 10.02 10.43
CA PHE A 490 -13.88 8.61 10.67
C PHE A 490 -13.03 8.39 11.92
N LEU A 491 -11.92 9.12 12.06
CA LEU A 491 -11.02 9.00 13.20
C LEU A 491 -11.78 9.31 14.50
N LEU A 492 -12.50 10.43 14.57
CA LEU A 492 -13.28 10.79 15.76
C LEU A 492 -14.28 9.70 16.15
N ARG A 493 -14.99 9.13 15.18
CA ARG A 493 -15.91 8.00 15.43
C ARG A 493 -15.20 6.72 15.84
N ALA A 494 -13.98 6.48 15.35
CA ALA A 494 -13.16 5.38 15.85
C ALA A 494 -12.78 5.61 17.32
N SER A 495 -12.48 6.84 17.72
CA SER A 495 -12.27 7.19 19.13
C SER A 495 -13.52 6.96 19.98
N GLU A 496 -14.70 7.36 19.50
CA GLU A 496 -16.00 7.08 20.14
C GLU A 496 -16.27 5.57 20.27
N ALA A 497 -15.78 4.76 19.33
CA ALA A 497 -15.84 3.29 19.36
C ALA A 497 -14.75 2.63 20.23
N GLY A 498 -13.93 3.42 20.93
CA GLY A 498 -12.94 2.96 21.90
C GLY A 498 -11.58 2.60 21.30
N TYR A 499 -11.22 3.15 20.14
CA TYR A 499 -9.87 3.03 19.56
C TYR A 499 -9.00 4.22 19.99
N ALA A 500 -7.72 3.95 20.28
CA ALA A 500 -6.77 5.01 20.64
C ALA A 500 -6.35 5.81 19.40
N LEU A 501 -6.32 7.14 19.53
CA LEU A 501 -5.81 8.07 18.52
C LEU A 501 -4.70 8.93 19.12
N PRO A 502 -3.64 9.25 18.36
CA PRO A 502 -2.68 10.26 18.78
C PRO A 502 -3.34 11.66 18.82
N ASP A 503 -3.27 12.33 19.98
CA ASP A 503 -3.87 13.66 20.18
C ASP A 503 -3.38 14.72 19.17
N GLU A 504 -2.11 14.64 18.77
CA GLU A 504 -1.51 15.56 17.82
C GLU A 504 -2.18 15.48 16.44
N VAL A 505 -2.53 14.26 15.99
CA VAL A 505 -3.17 14.02 14.69
C VAL A 505 -4.52 14.73 14.64
N VAL A 506 -5.34 14.55 15.69
CA VAL A 506 -6.67 15.15 15.80
C VAL A 506 -6.59 16.66 15.95
N SER A 507 -5.66 17.16 16.77
CA SER A 507 -5.47 18.61 16.98
C SER A 507 -5.11 19.34 15.69
N ARG A 508 -4.15 18.80 14.92
CA ARG A 508 -3.72 19.38 13.64
C ARG A 508 -4.79 19.28 12.56
N ALA A 509 -5.51 18.15 12.49
CA ALA A 509 -6.64 18.01 11.59
C ALA A 509 -7.74 19.04 11.89
N ASN A 510 -8.12 19.20 13.17
CA ASN A 510 -9.10 20.20 13.59
C ASN A 510 -8.66 21.64 13.28
N ALA A 511 -7.37 21.96 13.45
CA ALA A 511 -6.83 23.26 13.07
C ALA A 511 -6.98 23.51 11.56
N ARG A 512 -6.74 22.48 10.74
CA ARG A 512 -6.95 22.56 9.29
C ARG A 512 -8.43 22.73 8.92
N LEU A 513 -9.34 21.98 9.55
CA LEU A 513 -10.78 22.13 9.34
C LEU A 513 -11.28 23.53 9.70
N LEU A 514 -10.77 24.11 10.79
CA LEU A 514 -11.09 25.48 11.17
C LEU A 514 -10.60 26.48 10.13
N ARG A 515 -9.42 26.24 9.54
CA ARG A 515 -8.90 27.05 8.44
C ARG A 515 -9.81 27.00 7.21
N TYR A 516 -10.38 25.86 6.85
CA TYR A 516 -11.35 25.77 5.74
C TYR A 516 -12.58 26.65 5.97
N LEU A 517 -13.11 26.69 7.20
CA LEU A 517 -14.24 27.56 7.54
C LEU A 517 -13.89 29.05 7.44
N GLN A 518 -12.68 29.43 7.83
CA GLN A 518 -12.24 30.82 7.94
C GLN A 518 -11.68 31.40 6.64
N ASP A 519 -10.96 30.59 5.85
CA ASP A 519 -10.25 31.01 4.63
C ASP A 519 -10.50 30.01 3.48
N PRO A 520 -11.69 30.05 2.84
CA PRO A 520 -12.02 29.12 1.75
C PRO A 520 -11.19 29.32 0.49
N ALA A 521 -10.42 30.41 0.37
CA ALA A 521 -9.57 30.64 -0.78
C ALA A 521 -8.42 29.62 -0.89
N GLN A 522 -8.01 29.02 0.24
CA GLN A 522 -7.01 27.94 0.30
C GLN A 522 -7.49 26.66 -0.40
N ILE A 523 -8.80 26.45 -0.51
CA ILE A 523 -9.37 25.30 -1.21
C ILE A 523 -9.25 25.56 -2.71
N THR A 524 -8.25 24.93 -3.31
CA THR A 524 -8.00 25.00 -4.75
C THR A 524 -8.77 23.91 -5.49
N GLY A 525 -9.14 24.16 -6.74
CA GLY A 525 -10.05 23.29 -7.50
C GLY A 525 -9.52 21.90 -7.84
N GLY A 526 -8.20 21.67 -7.85
CA GLY A 526 -7.62 20.34 -8.17
C GLY A 526 -8.12 19.73 -9.50
N GLY A 527 -8.47 20.56 -10.48
CA GLY A 527 -9.11 20.16 -11.74
C GLY A 527 -10.64 20.22 -11.78
N SER A 528 -11.32 20.54 -10.67
CA SER A 528 -12.77 20.82 -10.64
C SER A 528 -13.09 22.12 -11.40
N GLN A 529 -14.04 22.03 -12.34
CA GLN A 529 -14.57 23.19 -13.06
C GLN A 529 -15.56 24.01 -12.21
N HIS A 530 -15.85 23.56 -10.98
CA HIS A 530 -16.86 24.14 -10.09
C HIS A 530 -16.31 24.39 -8.69
N VAL A 531 -15.24 25.19 -8.62
CA VAL A 531 -14.48 25.44 -7.39
C VAL A 531 -15.34 25.99 -6.24
N GLU A 532 -16.33 26.85 -6.51
CA GLU A 532 -17.23 27.37 -5.47
C GLU A 532 -18.13 26.29 -4.86
N ALA A 533 -18.59 25.33 -5.66
CA ALA A 533 -19.38 24.20 -5.15
C ALA A 533 -18.49 23.27 -4.30
N LEU A 534 -17.25 23.03 -4.73
CA LEU A 534 -16.27 22.27 -3.94
C LEU A 534 -15.98 22.96 -2.60
N ARG A 535 -15.68 24.26 -2.62
CA ARG A 535 -15.45 25.08 -1.43
C ARG A 535 -16.61 24.95 -0.45
N PHE A 536 -17.84 25.11 -0.93
CA PHE A 536 -19.02 24.98 -0.10
C PHE A 536 -19.12 23.58 0.53
N SER A 537 -18.94 22.51 -0.25
CA SER A 537 -18.98 21.13 0.25
C SER A 537 -17.91 20.84 1.31
N VAL A 538 -16.68 21.29 1.09
CA VAL A 538 -15.57 21.13 2.05
C VAL A 538 -15.89 21.89 3.34
N GLN A 539 -16.33 23.15 3.24
CA GLN A 539 -16.66 23.96 4.40
C GLN A 539 -17.84 23.39 5.19
N ALA A 540 -18.89 22.92 4.52
CA ALA A 540 -20.05 22.33 5.17
C ALA A 540 -19.67 21.06 5.95
N TYR A 541 -18.85 20.19 5.36
CA TYR A 541 -18.42 18.98 6.04
C TYR A 541 -17.45 19.29 7.19
N ALA A 542 -16.46 20.17 6.97
CA ALA A 542 -15.58 20.64 8.04
C ALA A 542 -16.37 21.26 9.21
N GLY A 543 -17.40 22.04 8.90
CA GLY A 543 -18.35 22.61 9.86
C GLY A 543 -19.08 21.55 10.67
N LEU A 544 -19.60 20.50 10.01
CA LEU A 544 -20.24 19.37 10.70
C LEU A 544 -19.28 18.66 11.66
N VAL A 545 -18.08 18.31 11.19
CA VAL A 545 -17.08 17.59 11.99
C VAL A 545 -16.61 18.39 13.21
N LEU A 546 -16.42 19.71 13.04
CA LEU A 546 -16.11 20.60 14.16
C LEU A 546 -17.31 20.79 15.10
N ALA A 547 -18.54 20.85 14.58
CA ALA A 547 -19.74 21.04 15.38
C ALA A 547 -20.04 19.84 16.29
N ARG A 548 -19.76 18.61 15.84
CA ARG A 548 -19.84 17.39 16.68
C ARG A 548 -18.96 17.47 17.93
N GLN A 549 -17.83 18.16 17.80
CA GLN A 549 -16.90 18.40 18.90
C GLN A 549 -17.16 19.72 19.65
N GLN A 550 -18.26 20.43 19.33
CA GLN A 550 -18.58 21.77 19.88
C GLN A 550 -17.49 22.82 19.62
N ARG A 551 -16.78 22.70 18.49
CA ARG A 551 -15.64 23.56 18.10
C ARG A 551 -15.92 24.45 16.89
N ALA A 552 -17.07 24.30 16.22
CA ALA A 552 -17.40 25.11 15.05
C ALA A 552 -17.86 26.52 15.46
N PRO A 553 -17.20 27.60 15.00
CA PRO A 553 -17.66 28.95 15.30
C PRO A 553 -19.01 29.22 14.62
N LEU A 554 -20.04 29.54 15.40
CA LEU A 554 -21.39 29.75 14.87
C LEU A 554 -21.46 30.89 13.83
N GLY A 555 -20.63 31.93 14.01
CA GLY A 555 -20.50 33.01 13.02
C GLY A 555 -20.01 32.52 11.65
N ALA A 556 -19.09 31.57 11.60
CA ALA A 556 -18.59 30.99 10.35
C ALA A 556 -19.66 30.13 9.66
N LEU A 557 -20.42 29.33 10.44
CA LEU A 557 -21.54 28.53 9.90
C LEU A 557 -22.65 29.42 9.33
N ARG A 558 -22.97 30.54 10.00
CA ARG A 558 -23.92 31.54 9.50
C ARG A 558 -23.42 32.21 8.23
N ALA A 559 -22.15 32.59 8.18
CA ALA A 559 -21.54 33.17 6.97
C ALA A 559 -21.58 32.19 5.78
N LEU A 560 -21.36 30.89 6.03
CA LEU A 560 -21.51 29.85 5.03
C LEU A 560 -22.97 29.70 4.58
N TYR A 561 -23.93 29.74 5.51
CA TYR A 561 -25.36 29.69 5.20
C TYR A 561 -25.81 30.82 4.28
N GLU A 562 -25.25 32.03 4.41
CA GLU A 562 -25.57 33.13 3.47
C GLU A 562 -25.06 32.87 2.04
N LYS A 563 -24.12 31.94 1.84
CA LYS A 563 -23.60 31.50 0.54
C LYS A 563 -24.23 30.19 0.04
N ARG A 564 -25.37 29.78 0.61
CA ARG A 564 -26.08 28.53 0.27
C ARG A 564 -26.50 28.40 -1.20
N ASP A 565 -26.54 29.49 -1.94
CA ASP A 565 -26.78 29.51 -3.39
C ASP A 565 -25.60 28.94 -4.20
N LYS A 566 -24.41 28.83 -3.61
CA LYS A 566 -23.19 28.32 -4.28
C LYS A 566 -23.10 26.80 -4.32
N THR A 567 -23.90 26.09 -3.52
CA THR A 567 -23.89 24.62 -3.52
C THR A 567 -24.56 24.05 -4.77
N GLN A 568 -24.04 22.91 -5.23
CA GLN A 568 -24.66 22.09 -6.29
C GLN A 568 -24.96 20.66 -5.81
N SER A 569 -24.91 20.43 -4.49
CA SER A 569 -25.27 19.17 -3.83
C SER A 569 -26.13 19.45 -2.60
N GLY A 570 -27.24 18.70 -2.49
CA GLY A 570 -28.12 18.73 -1.32
C GLY A 570 -27.44 18.28 -0.02
N LEU A 571 -26.45 17.38 -0.11
CA LEU A 571 -25.76 16.85 1.06
C LEU A 571 -24.96 17.94 1.79
N ALA A 572 -24.28 18.84 1.09
CA ALA A 572 -23.54 19.92 1.73
C ALA A 572 -24.48 20.83 2.55
N LEU A 573 -25.70 21.09 2.07
CA LEU A 573 -26.71 21.82 2.84
C LEU A 573 -27.21 21.01 4.04
N MET A 574 -27.37 19.70 3.89
CA MET A 574 -27.74 18.81 5.01
C MET A 574 -26.67 18.84 6.11
N GLN A 575 -25.40 18.73 5.74
CA GLN A 575 -24.26 18.80 6.67
C GLN A 575 -24.21 20.15 7.39
N LEU A 576 -24.37 21.25 6.65
CA LEU A 576 -24.44 22.60 7.23
C LEU A 576 -25.64 22.75 8.18
N GLY A 577 -26.82 22.26 7.78
CA GLY A 577 -28.01 22.33 8.61
C GLY A 577 -27.84 21.61 9.94
N ILE A 578 -27.25 20.41 9.92
CA ILE A 578 -26.94 19.67 11.14
C ILE A 578 -25.87 20.37 11.98
N ALA A 579 -24.83 20.93 11.34
CA ALA A 579 -23.82 21.71 12.05
C ALA A 579 -24.44 22.92 12.78
N LEU A 580 -25.34 23.65 12.12
CA LEU A 580 -26.08 24.77 12.71
C LEU A 580 -26.95 24.33 13.89
N LYS A 581 -27.64 23.19 13.76
CA LYS A 581 -28.44 22.60 14.86
C LYS A 581 -27.57 22.28 16.07
N LEU A 582 -26.45 21.59 15.86
CA LEU A 582 -25.52 21.19 16.93
C LEU A 582 -24.91 22.40 17.66
N MET A 583 -24.81 23.54 16.99
CA MET A 583 -24.33 24.80 17.56
C MET A 583 -25.45 25.76 18.02
N GLY A 584 -26.73 25.35 17.95
CA GLY A 584 -27.88 26.06 18.52
C GLY A 584 -28.65 27.03 17.60
N ASP A 585 -28.44 27.01 16.27
CA ASP A 585 -29.21 27.82 15.31
C ASP A 585 -30.28 26.97 14.59
N GLU A 586 -31.34 26.65 15.33
CA GLU A 586 -32.44 25.77 14.89
C GLU A 586 -33.16 26.27 13.63
N GLN A 587 -33.39 27.59 13.52
CA GLN A 587 -34.14 28.15 12.39
C GLN A 587 -33.40 27.97 11.07
N ARG A 588 -32.11 28.34 11.01
CA ARG A 588 -31.31 28.14 9.79
C ARG A 588 -31.06 26.65 9.54
N ALA A 589 -30.91 25.86 10.60
CA ALA A 589 -30.76 24.41 10.49
C ALA A 589 -31.94 23.78 9.74
N GLN A 590 -33.18 24.05 10.17
CA GLN A 590 -34.38 23.50 9.54
C GLN A 590 -34.49 23.92 8.07
N LEU A 591 -34.23 25.20 7.77
CA LEU A 591 -34.26 25.70 6.39
C LEU A 591 -33.20 25.03 5.50
N ALA A 592 -31.97 24.88 6.00
CA ALA A 592 -30.89 24.23 5.27
C ALA A 592 -31.19 22.74 5.01
N VAL A 593 -31.73 22.02 6.00
CA VAL A 593 -32.11 20.60 5.85
C VAL A 593 -33.20 20.43 4.80
N MET A 594 -34.26 21.25 4.83
CA MET A 594 -35.35 21.17 3.87
C MET A 594 -34.91 21.54 2.45
N GLN A 595 -34.06 22.57 2.32
CA GLN A 595 -33.48 22.95 1.03
C GLN A 595 -32.55 21.85 0.50
N GLY A 596 -31.70 21.28 1.36
CA GLY A 596 -30.77 20.22 0.98
C GLY A 596 -31.49 18.98 0.44
N ALA A 597 -32.59 18.57 1.07
CA ALA A 597 -33.32 17.38 0.62
C ALA A 597 -34.08 17.54 -0.70
N THR A 598 -34.31 18.78 -1.15
CA THR A 598 -34.99 19.07 -2.43
C THR A 598 -34.02 19.49 -3.54
N LEU A 599 -32.76 19.76 -3.21
CA LEU A 599 -31.73 20.16 -4.17
C LEU A 599 -31.11 18.91 -4.84
N PRO A 600 -31.40 18.63 -6.13
CA PRO A 600 -30.76 17.53 -6.83
C PRO A 600 -29.26 17.82 -7.04
N ARG A 601 -28.47 16.75 -7.11
CA ARG A 601 -27.08 16.84 -7.56
C ARG A 601 -27.08 17.12 -9.07
N ALA A 602 -26.28 18.09 -9.52
CA ALA A 602 -26.16 18.34 -10.96
C ALA A 602 -25.46 17.16 -11.67
N GLU A 603 -26.12 16.62 -12.70
CA GLU A 603 -25.63 15.45 -13.44
C GLU A 603 -24.33 15.73 -14.21
N ASN A 604 -23.54 14.67 -14.45
CA ASN A 604 -22.35 14.66 -15.30
C ASN A 604 -21.17 15.58 -14.89
N ARG A 605 -21.25 16.24 -13.73
CA ARG A 605 -20.22 17.14 -13.21
C ARG A 605 -19.36 16.50 -12.14
N TRP A 606 -18.06 16.71 -12.24
CA TRP A 606 -17.12 16.36 -11.18
C TRP A 606 -16.84 17.58 -10.32
N PHE A 607 -17.19 17.51 -9.02
CA PHE A 607 -16.95 18.61 -8.08
C PHE A 607 -15.63 18.47 -7.33
N GLY A 608 -15.02 17.29 -7.28
CA GLY A 608 -13.88 16.99 -6.39
C GLY A 608 -14.30 16.58 -4.97
N ASP A 609 -15.59 16.30 -4.76
CA ASP A 609 -16.17 15.85 -3.49
C ASP A 609 -16.40 14.32 -3.44
N TYR A 610 -15.88 13.57 -4.42
CA TYR A 610 -16.05 12.11 -4.51
C TYR A 610 -17.51 11.66 -4.55
N GLY A 611 -18.42 12.54 -4.96
CA GLY A 611 -19.86 12.33 -4.85
C GLY A 611 -20.58 11.81 -6.07
N SER A 612 -21.73 11.19 -5.80
CA SER A 612 -22.77 10.81 -6.75
C SER A 612 -24.14 11.01 -6.09
N THR A 613 -25.21 10.93 -6.86
CA THR A 613 -26.58 10.99 -6.32
C THR A 613 -26.82 9.91 -5.27
N VAL A 614 -26.34 8.68 -5.54
CA VAL A 614 -26.42 7.53 -4.61
C VAL A 614 -25.68 7.86 -3.30
N ARG A 615 -24.45 8.38 -3.41
CA ARG A 615 -23.62 8.74 -2.25
C ARG A 615 -24.28 9.83 -1.41
N ASP A 616 -24.73 10.90 -2.06
CA ASP A 616 -25.32 12.06 -1.38
C ASP A 616 -26.62 11.66 -0.67
N GLN A 617 -27.50 10.90 -1.32
CA GLN A 617 -28.74 10.42 -0.72
C GLN A 617 -28.50 9.44 0.44
N GLY A 618 -27.57 8.49 0.28
CA GLY A 618 -27.20 7.57 1.36
C GLY A 618 -26.67 8.30 2.61
N MET A 619 -25.75 9.25 2.41
CA MET A 619 -25.24 10.06 3.53
C MET A 619 -26.30 10.96 4.15
N MET A 620 -27.19 11.57 3.36
CA MET A 620 -28.31 12.37 3.89
C MET A 620 -29.25 11.52 4.76
N ILE A 621 -29.59 10.30 4.34
CA ILE A 621 -30.41 9.37 5.13
C ILE A 621 -29.70 9.03 6.44
N ALA A 622 -28.41 8.68 6.38
CA ALA A 622 -27.63 8.35 7.57
C ALA A 622 -27.58 9.53 8.55
N LEU A 623 -27.33 10.74 8.06
CA LEU A 623 -27.27 11.96 8.86
C LEU A 623 -28.62 12.30 9.51
N LEU A 624 -29.73 12.20 8.78
CA LEU A 624 -31.07 12.42 9.32
C LEU A 624 -31.43 11.38 10.39
N ALA A 625 -31.12 10.10 10.15
CA ALA A 625 -31.38 9.01 11.07
C ALA A 625 -30.54 9.12 12.35
N GLU A 626 -29.24 9.38 12.24
CA GLU A 626 -28.34 9.58 13.40
C GLU A 626 -28.80 10.74 14.31
N ASN A 627 -29.34 11.80 13.71
CA ASN A 627 -29.80 12.99 14.44
C ASN A 627 -31.30 12.97 14.78
N GLN A 628 -32.01 11.87 14.48
CA GLN A 628 -33.45 11.68 14.74
C GLN A 628 -34.31 12.80 14.13
N LEU A 629 -34.01 13.20 12.90
CA LEU A 629 -34.65 14.32 12.21
C LEU A 629 -35.52 13.85 11.03
N GLN A 630 -36.71 14.46 10.87
CA GLN A 630 -37.55 14.38 9.66
C GLN A 630 -37.80 12.94 9.14
N PRO A 631 -38.48 12.05 9.89
CA PRO A 631 -38.72 10.66 9.47
C PRO A 631 -39.41 10.50 8.10
N ASP A 632 -40.34 11.39 7.75
CA ASP A 632 -41.02 11.36 6.45
C ASP A 632 -40.09 11.68 5.29
N LEU A 633 -39.16 12.62 5.51
CA LEU A 633 -38.12 12.97 4.55
C LEU A 633 -37.13 11.81 4.34
N GLN A 634 -36.77 11.10 5.41
CA GLN A 634 -35.95 9.90 5.32
C GLN A 634 -36.60 8.84 4.42
N ASN A 635 -37.92 8.62 4.57
CA ASN A 635 -38.65 7.66 3.74
C ASN A 635 -38.69 8.10 2.26
N SER A 636 -38.89 9.39 1.99
CA SER A 636 -38.87 9.93 0.62
C SER A 636 -37.50 9.74 -0.05
N LEU A 637 -36.42 10.07 0.67
CA LEU A 637 -35.05 9.86 0.20
C LEU A 637 -34.73 8.38 0.00
N LEU A 638 -35.19 7.49 0.87
CA LEU A 638 -34.98 6.04 0.73
C LEU A 638 -35.67 5.50 -0.53
N LEU A 639 -36.89 5.95 -0.84
CA LEU A 639 -37.58 5.58 -2.07
C LEU A 639 -36.84 6.08 -3.32
N SER A 640 -36.30 7.30 -3.28
CA SER A 640 -35.46 7.81 -4.37
C SER A 640 -34.17 7.02 -4.51
N LEU A 641 -33.47 6.76 -3.41
CA LEU A 641 -32.21 6.02 -3.39
C LEU A 641 -32.39 4.60 -3.91
N SER A 642 -33.48 3.94 -3.54
CA SER A 642 -33.79 2.61 -4.05
C SER A 642 -33.89 2.62 -5.58
N LYS A 643 -34.50 3.65 -6.19
CA LYS A 643 -34.60 3.74 -7.65
C LYS A 643 -33.23 3.92 -8.32
N GLU A 644 -32.34 4.69 -7.71
CA GLU A 644 -30.96 4.89 -8.19
C GLU A 644 -30.08 3.63 -8.06
N VAL A 645 -30.36 2.80 -7.05
CA VAL A 645 -29.60 1.57 -6.76
C VAL A 645 -30.11 0.38 -7.59
N THR A 646 -31.41 0.31 -7.85
CA THR A 646 -32.01 -0.79 -8.62
C THR A 646 -31.41 -0.87 -10.02
N GLY A 647 -30.90 -2.05 -10.39
CA GLY A 647 -30.27 -2.29 -11.70
C GLY A 647 -28.83 -1.78 -11.84
N LYS A 648 -28.31 -1.04 -10.86
CA LYS A 648 -26.92 -0.56 -10.87
C LYS A 648 -25.95 -1.68 -10.49
N ARG A 649 -25.00 -1.95 -11.39
CA ARG A 649 -24.04 -3.06 -11.26
C ARG A 649 -22.82 -2.71 -10.42
N TRP A 650 -22.30 -1.48 -10.57
CA TRP A 650 -21.04 -1.05 -9.96
C TRP A 650 -21.25 0.15 -9.05
N PHE A 651 -20.57 0.14 -7.90
CA PHE A 651 -20.58 1.20 -6.91
C PHE A 651 -19.15 1.57 -6.53
N SER A 652 -18.90 2.86 -6.34
CA SER A 652 -17.63 3.33 -5.79
C SER A 652 -17.51 2.96 -4.30
N THR A 653 -16.31 3.07 -3.73
CA THR A 653 -16.12 2.90 -2.27
C THR A 653 -16.92 3.91 -1.46
N GLN A 654 -16.95 5.17 -1.90
CA GLN A 654 -17.82 6.21 -1.36
C GLN A 654 -19.31 5.82 -1.40
N GLU A 655 -19.81 5.32 -2.54
CA GLU A 655 -21.23 4.89 -2.66
C GLU A 655 -21.51 3.69 -1.76
N ASN A 656 -20.65 2.67 -1.76
CA ASN A 656 -20.80 1.50 -0.89
C ASN A 656 -20.81 1.90 0.59
N ASN A 657 -19.93 2.81 1.02
CA ASN A 657 -19.92 3.26 2.40
C ASN A 657 -21.15 4.10 2.77
N ALA A 658 -21.60 5.00 1.89
CA ALA A 658 -22.83 5.76 2.12
C ALA A 658 -24.06 4.85 2.21
N LEU A 659 -24.15 3.83 1.37
CA LEU A 659 -25.20 2.81 1.40
C LEU A 659 -25.11 1.94 2.66
N TYR A 660 -23.90 1.56 3.08
CA TYR A 660 -23.65 0.87 4.35
C TYR A 660 -24.13 1.70 5.55
N LEU A 661 -23.73 2.97 5.62
CA LEU A 661 -24.11 3.88 6.71
C LEU A 661 -25.64 4.06 6.75
N ALA A 662 -26.27 4.31 5.60
CA ALA A 662 -27.73 4.42 5.49
C ALA A 662 -28.43 3.14 5.96
N ALA A 663 -27.98 1.96 5.49
CA ALA A 663 -28.54 0.68 5.87
C ALA A 663 -28.42 0.42 7.37
N ARG A 664 -27.24 0.67 7.95
CA ARG A 664 -26.97 0.52 9.38
C ARG A 664 -27.88 1.42 10.21
N THR A 665 -27.98 2.70 9.86
CA THR A 665 -28.82 3.64 10.63
C THR A 665 -30.30 3.31 10.51
N LEU A 666 -30.76 2.86 9.34
CA LEU A 666 -32.15 2.45 9.12
C LEU A 666 -32.53 1.16 9.85
N GLN A 667 -31.60 0.23 10.09
CA GLN A 667 -31.88 -0.96 10.93
C GLN A 667 -32.33 -0.58 12.35
N THR A 668 -31.93 0.58 12.84
CA THR A 668 -32.34 1.09 14.16
C THR A 668 -33.65 1.89 14.13
N ALA A 669 -34.13 2.25 12.94
CA ALA A 669 -35.26 3.16 12.73
C ALA A 669 -36.52 2.43 12.21
N ASN A 670 -37.47 2.19 13.13
CA ASN A 670 -38.84 1.67 12.91
C ASN A 670 -38.93 0.13 12.73
N ARG A 671 -39.84 -0.49 13.51
CA ARG A 671 -39.92 -1.93 13.82
C ARG A 671 -41.22 -2.59 13.31
N GLN A 672 -41.63 -2.29 12.09
CA GLN A 672 -42.80 -2.98 11.51
C GLN A 672 -42.43 -4.44 11.18
N ARG A 673 -43.28 -5.39 11.57
CA ARG A 673 -43.02 -6.83 11.36
C ARG A 673 -43.32 -7.27 9.92
N TRP A 674 -42.51 -8.18 9.39
CA TRP A 674 -42.72 -8.93 8.15
C TRP A 674 -42.62 -10.43 8.41
N GLN A 675 -43.19 -11.24 7.51
CA GLN A 675 -43.13 -12.71 7.56
C GLN A 675 -42.94 -13.29 6.15
N ALA A 676 -42.04 -14.26 6.01
CA ALA A 676 -41.72 -14.91 4.75
C ALA A 676 -41.48 -16.41 4.93
N GLN A 677 -41.96 -17.22 4.00
CA GLN A 677 -41.64 -18.63 3.90
C GLN A 677 -40.48 -18.80 2.90
N LEU A 678 -39.40 -19.45 3.33
CA LEU A 678 -38.24 -19.76 2.48
C LEU A 678 -38.27 -21.24 2.08
N SER A 679 -37.80 -21.55 0.87
CA SER A 679 -37.57 -22.94 0.46
C SER A 679 -36.59 -23.65 1.40
N GLY A 680 -36.90 -24.88 1.79
CA GLY A 680 -36.06 -25.70 2.69
C GLY A 680 -36.13 -25.31 4.17
N SER A 681 -37.10 -24.48 4.58
CA SER A 681 -37.39 -24.20 6.00
C SER A 681 -38.81 -24.63 6.35
N ASP A 682 -38.98 -25.38 7.44
CA ASP A 682 -40.31 -25.86 7.86
C ASP A 682 -41.17 -24.79 8.55
N GLN A 683 -40.58 -23.65 8.94
CA GLN A 683 -41.26 -22.57 9.67
C GLN A 683 -41.07 -21.22 8.96
N PRO A 684 -42.08 -20.35 8.94
CA PRO A 684 -41.95 -18.99 8.43
C PRO A 684 -40.88 -18.20 9.19
N VAL A 685 -40.04 -17.49 8.46
CA VAL A 685 -39.11 -16.51 9.04
C VAL A 685 -39.85 -15.20 9.24
N SER A 686 -39.69 -14.58 10.40
CA SER A 686 -40.30 -13.30 10.70
C SER A 686 -39.32 -12.36 11.40
N GLY A 687 -39.50 -11.06 11.24
CA GLY A 687 -38.64 -10.05 11.83
C GLY A 687 -39.25 -8.67 11.77
N ASP A 688 -38.74 -7.76 12.58
CA ASP A 688 -39.07 -6.32 12.57
C ASP A 688 -37.91 -5.45 12.03
N ALA A 689 -36.82 -6.09 11.63
CA ALA A 689 -35.67 -5.53 10.93
C ALA A 689 -35.36 -6.33 9.65
N PRO A 690 -34.61 -5.78 8.69
CA PRO A 690 -34.19 -6.53 7.51
C PRO A 690 -33.43 -7.82 7.87
N LEU A 691 -33.87 -8.97 7.35
CA LEU A 691 -33.08 -10.20 7.41
C LEU A 691 -32.00 -10.11 6.34
N ASN A 692 -30.76 -10.43 6.70
CA ASN A 692 -29.67 -10.68 5.76
C ASN A 692 -29.19 -12.11 6.00
N LYS A 693 -29.44 -13.00 5.04
CA LYS A 693 -29.10 -14.42 5.12
C LYS A 693 -28.06 -14.76 4.07
N GLY A 694 -26.90 -15.26 4.52
CA GLY A 694 -25.91 -15.86 3.62
C GLY A 694 -26.43 -17.16 3.00
N LEU A 695 -26.15 -17.36 1.72
CA LEU A 695 -26.42 -18.59 0.98
C LEU A 695 -25.11 -19.15 0.43
N ASP A 696 -24.87 -20.44 0.63
CA ASP A 696 -23.72 -21.13 0.05
C ASP A 696 -24.02 -21.66 -1.37
N HIS A 697 -23.00 -22.23 -2.00
CA HIS A 697 -23.13 -22.80 -3.34
C HIS A 697 -24.17 -23.93 -3.41
N GLN A 698 -24.29 -24.78 -2.39
CA GLN A 698 -25.24 -25.90 -2.40
C GLN A 698 -26.68 -25.36 -2.42
N GLN A 699 -26.98 -24.38 -1.57
CA GLN A 699 -28.28 -23.71 -1.53
C GLN A 699 -28.60 -22.99 -2.84
N LEU A 700 -27.62 -22.27 -3.42
CA LEU A 700 -27.82 -21.57 -4.70
C LEU A 700 -28.07 -22.52 -5.87
N THR A 701 -27.40 -23.68 -5.90
CA THR A 701 -27.62 -24.68 -6.96
C THR A 701 -28.99 -25.36 -6.89
N GLN A 702 -29.69 -25.30 -5.75
CA GLN A 702 -31.07 -25.76 -5.60
C GLN A 702 -32.10 -24.70 -6.02
N GLY A 703 -31.69 -23.44 -6.20
CA GLY A 703 -32.56 -22.29 -6.44
C GLY A 703 -33.09 -21.66 -5.14
N VAL A 704 -33.60 -20.43 -5.26
CA VAL A 704 -34.14 -19.64 -4.15
C VAL A 704 -35.61 -19.37 -4.40
N ASP A 705 -36.47 -19.79 -3.46
CA ASP A 705 -37.92 -19.50 -3.47
C ASP A 705 -38.29 -18.76 -2.16
N VAL A 706 -38.98 -17.63 -2.31
CA VAL A 706 -39.50 -16.81 -1.21
C VAL A 706 -40.98 -16.55 -1.44
N ARG A 707 -41.81 -16.90 -0.45
CA ARG A 707 -43.23 -16.56 -0.41
C ARG A 707 -43.53 -15.59 0.72
N ASN A 708 -44.26 -14.52 0.44
CA ASN A 708 -44.73 -13.60 1.46
C ASN A 708 -45.97 -14.20 2.14
N VAL A 709 -45.90 -14.41 3.45
CA VAL A 709 -47.01 -14.90 4.28
C VAL A 709 -47.53 -13.84 5.26
N GLY A 710 -46.98 -12.62 5.17
CA GLY A 710 -47.43 -11.47 5.94
C GLY A 710 -48.49 -10.63 5.23
N SER A 711 -48.99 -9.61 5.93
CA SER A 711 -50.02 -8.68 5.43
C SER A 711 -49.46 -7.42 4.75
N THR A 712 -48.13 -7.22 4.79
CA THR A 712 -47.45 -6.08 4.15
C THR A 712 -46.62 -6.54 2.96
N PRO A 713 -46.38 -5.68 1.94
CA PRO A 713 -45.45 -6.00 0.87
C PRO A 713 -44.08 -6.40 1.41
N LEU A 714 -43.51 -7.47 0.85
CA LEU A 714 -42.19 -7.97 1.21
C LEU A 714 -41.24 -7.67 0.07
N TYR A 715 -40.20 -6.91 0.34
CA TYR A 715 -39.11 -6.67 -0.59
C TYR A 715 -38.05 -7.76 -0.41
N ALA A 716 -37.62 -8.33 -1.53
CA ALA A 716 -36.58 -9.34 -1.56
C ALA A 716 -35.45 -8.92 -2.52
N SER A 717 -34.21 -9.11 -2.09
CA SER A 717 -33.01 -8.89 -2.91
C SER A 717 -32.07 -10.06 -2.74
N LEU A 718 -31.68 -10.69 -3.85
CA LEU A 718 -30.69 -11.76 -3.89
C LEU A 718 -29.48 -11.28 -4.67
N ASN A 719 -28.33 -11.23 -4.03
CA ASN A 719 -27.05 -10.92 -4.67
C ASN A 719 -26.20 -12.18 -4.69
N VAL A 720 -25.80 -12.63 -5.87
CA VAL A 720 -24.95 -13.82 -6.08
C VAL A 720 -23.63 -13.40 -6.68
N VAL A 721 -22.54 -13.82 -6.07
CA VAL A 721 -21.17 -13.57 -6.52
C VAL A 721 -20.54 -14.89 -6.93
N GLY A 722 -19.80 -14.88 -8.03
CA GLY A 722 -19.00 -16.03 -8.48
C GLY A 722 -17.93 -15.61 -9.49
N TYR A 723 -16.96 -16.49 -9.72
CA TYR A 723 -15.95 -16.27 -10.75
C TYR A 723 -16.46 -16.81 -12.11
N PRO A 724 -16.29 -16.06 -13.20
CA PRO A 724 -16.71 -16.52 -14.52
C PRO A 724 -15.79 -17.62 -15.04
N LEU A 725 -16.36 -18.59 -15.77
CA LEU A 725 -15.63 -19.71 -16.38
C LEU A 725 -14.90 -19.33 -17.68
N SER A 726 -15.24 -18.19 -18.28
CA SER A 726 -14.70 -17.70 -19.53
C SER A 726 -14.32 -16.22 -19.43
N PRO A 727 -13.40 -15.73 -20.28
CA PRO A 727 -13.01 -14.33 -20.25
C PRO A 727 -14.24 -13.44 -20.50
N PRO A 728 -14.41 -12.36 -19.71
CA PRO A 728 -15.52 -11.45 -19.94
C PRO A 728 -15.42 -10.82 -21.34
N ALA A 729 -16.58 -10.59 -21.97
CA ALA A 729 -16.62 -9.90 -23.24
C ALA A 729 -15.99 -8.50 -23.11
N PRO A 730 -15.27 -8.00 -24.13
CA PRO A 730 -14.74 -6.65 -24.13
C PRO A 730 -15.85 -5.62 -23.88
N VAL A 731 -15.55 -4.62 -23.05
CA VAL A 731 -16.46 -3.52 -22.70
C VAL A 731 -15.75 -2.21 -22.97
N SER A 732 -16.46 -1.22 -23.51
CA SER A 732 -15.96 0.13 -23.71
C SER A 732 -17.07 1.13 -23.40
N HIS A 733 -17.08 1.64 -22.17
CA HIS A 733 -18.01 2.69 -21.77
C HIS A 733 -17.25 3.91 -21.26
N MET A 734 -17.32 5.01 -22.01
CA MET A 734 -16.55 6.27 -21.83
C MET A 734 -15.03 6.15 -21.91
N MET A 735 -14.46 4.97 -21.68
CA MET A 735 -13.04 4.66 -21.85
C MET A 735 -12.83 3.49 -22.82
N ALA A 736 -11.59 3.35 -23.27
CA ALA A 736 -11.08 2.18 -23.97
C ALA A 736 -9.65 1.88 -23.50
N ILE A 737 -9.28 0.60 -23.48
CA ILE A 737 -7.93 0.13 -23.15
C ILE A 737 -7.47 -0.94 -24.14
N LYS A 738 -6.22 -0.86 -24.58
CA LYS A 738 -5.55 -1.85 -25.43
C LYS A 738 -4.22 -2.25 -24.78
N ARG A 739 -3.90 -3.54 -24.82
CA ARG A 739 -2.60 -4.08 -24.39
C ARG A 739 -1.88 -4.74 -25.55
N GLU A 740 -0.58 -4.48 -25.65
CA GLU A 740 0.31 -5.04 -26.66
C GLU A 740 1.62 -5.46 -25.99
N TYR A 741 2.22 -6.54 -26.50
CA TYR A 741 3.49 -7.08 -26.01
C TYR A 741 4.56 -6.90 -27.08
N PHE A 742 5.68 -6.33 -26.68
CA PHE A 742 6.83 -6.12 -27.53
C PHE A 742 8.05 -6.82 -26.96
N THR A 743 8.97 -7.23 -27.82
CA THR A 743 10.35 -7.53 -27.47
C THR A 743 11.12 -6.22 -27.20
N LEU A 744 12.33 -6.30 -26.61
CA LEU A 744 13.13 -5.11 -26.29
C LEU A 744 13.55 -4.30 -27.53
N ASP A 745 13.69 -4.96 -28.69
CA ASP A 745 13.95 -4.34 -29.99
C ASP A 745 12.69 -3.74 -30.65
N GLY A 746 11.55 -3.75 -29.95
CA GLY A 746 10.30 -3.10 -30.37
C GLY A 746 9.45 -3.90 -31.36
N GLN A 747 9.78 -5.18 -31.62
CA GLN A 747 8.95 -6.07 -32.45
C GLN A 747 7.80 -6.67 -31.63
N ALA A 748 6.71 -7.08 -32.28
CA ALA A 748 5.61 -7.75 -31.59
C ALA A 748 6.05 -9.12 -31.05
N ALA A 749 5.78 -9.42 -29.78
CA ALA A 749 6.17 -10.68 -29.16
C ALA A 749 5.25 -11.84 -29.55
N ASP A 750 5.82 -13.04 -29.81
CA ASP A 750 5.05 -14.27 -30.02
C ASP A 750 4.72 -14.93 -28.68
N LEU A 751 3.50 -14.67 -28.19
CA LEU A 751 3.03 -15.17 -26.90
C LEU A 751 2.86 -16.70 -26.82
N ASN A 752 2.97 -17.42 -27.94
CA ASN A 752 2.89 -18.89 -27.96
C ASN A 752 4.26 -19.58 -27.79
N ASN A 753 5.35 -18.83 -27.92
CA ASN A 753 6.72 -19.37 -27.95
C ASN A 753 7.71 -18.47 -27.18
N LEU A 754 7.31 -17.98 -26.00
CA LEU A 754 8.20 -17.20 -25.15
C LEU A 754 9.24 -18.12 -24.50
N ARG A 755 10.50 -17.70 -24.44
CA ARG A 755 11.54 -18.47 -23.74
C ARG A 755 11.63 -18.05 -22.29
N SER A 756 11.84 -19.00 -21.37
CA SER A 756 12.22 -18.67 -20.00
C SER A 756 13.44 -17.73 -19.97
N GLY A 757 13.34 -16.65 -19.18
CA GLY A 757 14.30 -15.56 -19.07
C GLY A 757 14.06 -14.38 -20.01
N GLU A 758 13.20 -14.52 -21.03
CA GLU A 758 12.94 -13.50 -22.05
C GLU A 758 12.24 -12.26 -21.47
N LEU A 759 12.75 -11.08 -21.82
CA LEU A 759 12.18 -9.79 -21.42
C LEU A 759 11.20 -9.26 -22.45
N LEU A 760 10.07 -8.79 -21.95
CA LEU A 760 8.98 -8.22 -22.71
C LEU A 760 8.68 -6.81 -22.21
N VAL A 761 8.27 -5.96 -23.14
CA VAL A 761 7.73 -4.64 -22.88
C VAL A 761 6.23 -4.70 -23.10
N VAL A 762 5.47 -4.47 -22.03
CA VAL A 762 4.01 -4.40 -22.11
C VAL A 762 3.60 -2.96 -22.28
N ARG A 763 2.88 -2.66 -23.36
CA ARG A 763 2.34 -1.34 -23.66
C ARG A 763 0.83 -1.32 -23.47
N LEU A 764 0.36 -0.43 -22.61
CA LEU A 764 -1.05 -0.14 -22.41
C LEU A 764 -1.39 1.21 -23.01
N THR A 765 -2.41 1.25 -23.87
CA THR A 765 -2.96 2.48 -24.43
C THR A 765 -4.35 2.70 -23.87
N VAL A 766 -4.55 3.82 -23.18
CA VAL A 766 -5.81 4.19 -22.53
C VAL A 766 -6.36 5.44 -23.21
N SER A 767 -7.63 5.44 -23.58
CA SER A 767 -8.29 6.62 -24.13
C SER A 767 -9.64 6.84 -23.48
N ALA A 768 -10.12 8.08 -23.47
CA ALA A 768 -11.40 8.45 -22.90
C ALA A 768 -12.14 9.43 -23.81
N LYS A 769 -13.48 9.33 -23.84
CA LYS A 769 -14.36 10.26 -24.58
C LYS A 769 -14.52 11.63 -23.89
N ARG A 770 -13.98 11.76 -22.68
CA ARG A 770 -13.98 12.96 -21.83
C ARG A 770 -12.77 12.91 -20.89
N SER A 771 -12.42 14.02 -20.27
CA SER A 771 -11.41 14.03 -19.22
C SER A 771 -11.91 13.26 -17.98
N ILE A 772 -11.07 12.37 -17.47
CA ILE A 772 -11.31 11.51 -16.30
C ILE A 772 -10.07 11.64 -15.41
N SER A 773 -10.20 12.29 -14.26
CA SER A 773 -9.08 12.60 -13.37
C SER A 773 -8.69 11.47 -12.42
N ASP A 774 -9.50 10.43 -12.35
CA ASP A 774 -9.46 9.36 -11.35
C ASP A 774 -9.47 7.96 -12.00
N ALA A 775 -8.86 7.82 -13.18
CA ALA A 775 -8.78 6.55 -13.87
C ALA A 775 -7.78 5.62 -13.18
N LEU A 776 -8.14 4.35 -13.10
CA LEU A 776 -7.33 3.30 -12.50
C LEU A 776 -7.20 2.14 -13.46
N VAL A 777 -5.98 1.94 -13.94
CA VAL A 777 -5.59 0.85 -14.81
C VAL A 777 -5.17 -0.33 -13.94
N VAL A 778 -5.71 -1.50 -14.25
CA VAL A 778 -5.35 -2.77 -13.63
C VAL A 778 -5.07 -3.77 -14.72
N ASP A 779 -3.84 -4.24 -14.76
CA ASP A 779 -3.42 -5.25 -15.71
C ASP A 779 -2.94 -6.49 -14.94
N LEU A 780 -3.84 -7.46 -14.79
CA LEU A 780 -3.54 -8.72 -14.13
C LEU A 780 -2.54 -9.52 -14.98
N LEU A 781 -1.44 -9.96 -14.37
CA LEU A 781 -0.43 -10.74 -15.05
C LEU A 781 -0.92 -12.18 -15.29
N PRO A 782 -0.48 -12.82 -16.39
CA PRO A 782 -0.43 -14.29 -16.47
C PRO A 782 0.70 -14.80 -15.55
N ALA A 783 0.51 -15.94 -14.89
CA ALA A 783 1.45 -16.40 -13.85
C ALA A 783 2.86 -16.77 -14.34
N GLY A 784 3.04 -17.04 -15.63
CA GLY A 784 4.35 -17.28 -16.24
C GLY A 784 5.20 -16.02 -16.42
N LEU A 785 4.62 -14.82 -16.22
CA LEU A 785 5.33 -13.55 -16.30
C LEU A 785 5.53 -12.95 -14.91
N GLU A 786 6.70 -12.38 -14.65
CA GLU A 786 7.01 -11.58 -13.46
C GLU A 786 7.32 -10.13 -13.84
N LEU A 787 6.88 -9.17 -13.03
CA LEU A 787 7.21 -7.76 -13.24
C LEU A 787 8.66 -7.44 -12.88
N GLU A 788 9.32 -6.64 -13.70
CA GLU A 788 10.60 -6.01 -13.35
C GLU A 788 10.32 -4.68 -12.63
N ASN A 789 10.58 -4.64 -11.33
CA ASN A 789 10.33 -3.45 -10.52
C ASN A 789 11.43 -2.40 -10.73
N GLN A 790 11.12 -1.34 -11.46
CA GLN A 790 12.03 -0.23 -11.78
C GLN A 790 12.30 0.71 -10.59
N ASN A 791 11.56 0.58 -9.48
CA ASN A 791 11.76 1.42 -8.29
C ASN A 791 12.95 0.95 -7.42
N LEU A 792 13.53 -0.22 -7.71
CA LEU A 792 14.69 -0.75 -6.99
C LEU A 792 15.98 -0.22 -7.62
N ALA A 793 16.90 0.28 -6.79
CA ALA A 793 18.15 0.91 -7.23
C ALA A 793 19.01 0.00 -8.13
N ASP A 794 18.91 -1.32 -7.97
CA ASP A 794 19.59 -2.37 -8.74
C ASP A 794 18.64 -3.18 -9.64
N SER A 795 17.64 -2.53 -10.27
CA SER A 795 16.78 -3.24 -11.23
C SER A 795 17.61 -3.90 -12.34
N SER A 796 17.42 -5.21 -12.55
CA SER A 796 18.25 -6.05 -13.44
C SER A 796 18.25 -5.62 -14.91
N ALA A 797 17.22 -4.85 -15.32
CA ALA A 797 17.09 -4.26 -16.64
C ALA A 797 16.45 -2.88 -16.51
N SER A 798 17.12 -1.85 -17.05
CA SER A 798 16.55 -0.50 -17.16
C SER A 798 15.93 -0.28 -18.53
N LEU A 799 14.70 0.24 -18.55
CA LEU A 799 14.02 0.70 -19.77
C LEU A 799 14.84 1.75 -20.53
N GLY A 800 15.65 2.56 -19.84
CA GLY A 800 16.38 3.69 -20.42
C GLY A 800 17.54 3.30 -21.34
N ASP A 801 18.16 2.14 -21.08
CA ASP A 801 19.42 1.74 -21.75
C ASP A 801 19.22 0.67 -22.84
N SER A 802 18.05 0.00 -22.87
CA SER A 802 17.89 -1.28 -23.59
C SER A 802 16.84 -1.29 -24.71
N ALA A 803 16.10 -0.20 -24.93
CA ALA A 803 14.92 -0.19 -25.80
C ALA A 803 14.78 1.09 -26.65
N ASP A 804 15.77 1.40 -27.49
CA ASP A 804 15.75 2.58 -28.39
C ASP A 804 14.49 2.65 -29.26
N ALA A 805 13.96 1.50 -29.69
CA ALA A 805 12.73 1.39 -30.49
C ALA A 805 11.46 1.85 -29.75
N LEU A 806 11.49 1.95 -28.42
CA LEU A 806 10.35 2.30 -27.57
C LEU A 806 10.52 3.65 -26.86
N LYS A 807 11.55 4.41 -27.23
CA LYS A 807 11.87 5.72 -26.66
C LYS A 807 10.72 6.73 -26.78
N GLU A 808 10.01 6.73 -27.90
CA GLU A 808 8.83 7.57 -28.10
C GLU A 808 7.72 7.21 -27.11
N SER A 809 7.44 5.91 -26.96
CA SER A 809 6.47 5.40 -25.99
C SER A 809 6.85 5.76 -24.55
N MET A 810 8.15 5.74 -24.20
CA MET A 810 8.64 6.18 -22.90
C MET A 810 8.46 7.69 -22.70
N MET A 811 8.73 8.51 -23.72
CA MET A 811 8.48 9.95 -23.68
C MET A 811 6.99 10.27 -23.52
N ASP A 812 6.11 9.51 -24.16
CA ASP A 812 4.66 9.63 -24.00
C ASP A 812 4.24 9.32 -22.56
N MET A 813 4.79 8.27 -21.96
CA MET A 813 4.52 7.92 -20.56
C MET A 813 5.04 8.99 -19.58
N GLN A 814 6.19 9.62 -19.86
CA GLN A 814 6.69 10.74 -19.05
C GLN A 814 5.77 11.96 -19.08
N GLN A 815 5.01 12.14 -20.16
CA GLN A 815 4.03 13.22 -20.29
C GLN A 815 2.66 12.83 -19.72
N ALA A 816 2.45 11.57 -19.35
CA ALA A 816 1.22 11.11 -18.73
C ALA A 816 1.07 11.69 -17.32
N SER A 817 -0.16 12.09 -16.98
CA SER A 817 -0.51 12.57 -15.64
C SER A 817 -0.71 11.41 -14.67
N ILE A 818 0.37 10.67 -14.40
CA ILE A 818 0.37 9.52 -13.50
C ILE A 818 0.46 10.01 -12.07
N ARG A 819 -0.50 9.58 -11.24
CA ARG A 819 -0.57 9.91 -9.82
C ARG A 819 0.09 8.86 -8.94
N HIS A 820 0.06 7.59 -9.38
CA HIS A 820 0.58 6.45 -8.63
C HIS A 820 0.82 5.25 -9.55
N ILE A 821 1.88 4.46 -9.29
CA ILE A 821 2.20 3.21 -10.00
C ILE A 821 2.59 2.14 -8.98
N GLU A 822 2.20 0.90 -9.23
CA GLU A 822 2.61 -0.24 -8.42
C GLU A 822 2.98 -1.46 -9.26
N PHE A 823 4.06 -2.12 -8.84
CA PHE A 823 4.56 -3.38 -9.40
C PHE A 823 4.32 -4.50 -8.39
N ARG A 824 3.29 -5.32 -8.63
CA ARG A 824 2.94 -6.44 -7.76
C ARG A 824 3.22 -7.76 -8.42
N ASP A 825 3.28 -8.79 -7.59
CA ASP A 825 3.51 -10.16 -8.04
C ASP A 825 2.51 -10.62 -9.11
N ASP A 826 1.23 -10.20 -9.00
CA ASP A 826 0.16 -10.70 -9.86
C ASP A 826 -0.48 -9.66 -10.78
N ARG A 827 -0.05 -8.39 -10.71
CA ARG A 827 -0.64 -7.30 -11.49
C ARG A 827 0.23 -6.04 -11.56
N PHE A 828 0.07 -5.29 -12.64
CA PHE A 828 0.50 -3.90 -12.76
C PHE A 828 -0.69 -2.97 -12.48
N VAL A 829 -0.47 -1.90 -11.71
CA VAL A 829 -1.50 -0.90 -11.40
C VAL A 829 -0.98 0.50 -11.65
N ALA A 830 -1.80 1.34 -12.26
CA ALA A 830 -1.51 2.76 -12.40
C ALA A 830 -2.77 3.61 -12.18
N ALA A 831 -2.68 4.61 -11.31
CA ALA A 831 -3.69 5.65 -11.16
C ALA A 831 -3.26 6.89 -11.94
N LEU A 832 -4.12 7.40 -12.82
CA LEU A 832 -3.79 8.52 -13.70
C LEU A 832 -5.01 9.38 -14.04
N ALA A 833 -4.73 10.60 -14.49
CA ALA A 833 -5.70 11.38 -15.23
C ALA A 833 -5.58 11.05 -16.74
N VAL A 834 -6.72 10.76 -17.37
CA VAL A 834 -6.84 10.50 -18.81
C VAL A 834 -7.55 11.69 -19.43
N ASP A 835 -6.95 12.26 -20.48
CA ASP A 835 -7.53 13.38 -21.21
C ASP A 835 -8.40 12.90 -22.40
N THR A 836 -9.07 13.84 -23.06
CA THR A 836 -10.00 13.53 -24.17
C THR A 836 -9.31 13.45 -25.54
N TYR A 837 -8.19 14.14 -25.71
CA TYR A 837 -7.63 14.47 -27.02
C TYR A 837 -6.38 13.66 -27.35
N ARG A 838 -5.74 13.08 -26.32
CA ARG A 838 -4.54 12.27 -26.43
C ARG A 838 -4.70 11.00 -25.60
N PRO A 839 -4.54 9.82 -26.23
CA PRO A 839 -4.45 8.57 -25.48
C PRO A 839 -3.27 8.61 -24.51
N THR A 840 -3.48 8.15 -23.29
CA THR A 840 -2.41 7.97 -22.31
C THR A 840 -1.71 6.64 -22.56
N MET A 841 -0.39 6.66 -22.60
CA MET A 841 0.43 5.46 -22.76
C MET A 841 1.08 5.09 -21.43
N LEU A 842 1.02 3.81 -21.06
CA LEU A 842 1.75 3.24 -19.94
C LEU A 842 2.59 2.06 -20.43
N ILE A 843 3.78 1.94 -19.86
CA ILE A 843 4.72 0.87 -20.20
C ILE A 843 5.27 0.27 -18.93
N TYR A 844 5.40 -1.04 -18.93
CA TYR A 844 6.15 -1.75 -17.90
C TYR A 844 6.90 -2.95 -18.50
N LEU A 845 7.93 -3.40 -17.80
CA LEU A 845 8.69 -4.59 -18.18
C LEU A 845 8.15 -5.82 -17.45
N ALA A 846 8.10 -6.93 -18.17
CA ALA A 846 7.80 -8.24 -17.62
C ALA A 846 8.80 -9.27 -18.17
N ARG A 847 9.16 -10.26 -17.36
CA ARG A 847 10.02 -11.37 -17.74
C ARG A 847 9.23 -12.67 -17.76
N ALA A 848 9.41 -13.47 -18.80
CA ALA A 848 8.94 -14.85 -18.80
C ALA A 848 9.83 -15.69 -17.88
N VAL A 849 9.26 -16.34 -16.86
CA VAL A 849 10.04 -17.04 -15.82
C VAL A 849 9.77 -18.54 -15.86
N THR A 850 8.60 -18.97 -15.39
CA THR A 850 8.30 -20.40 -15.23
C THR A 850 7.73 -21.00 -16.53
N PRO A 851 8.33 -22.07 -17.09
CA PRO A 851 7.77 -22.77 -18.25
C PRO A 851 6.37 -23.33 -17.98
N GLY A 852 5.46 -23.20 -18.93
CA GLY A 852 4.06 -23.57 -18.73
C GLY A 852 3.07 -22.89 -19.67
N ARG A 853 1.78 -23.20 -19.50
CA ARG A 853 0.67 -22.57 -20.20
C ARG A 853 -0.19 -21.80 -19.22
N TYR A 854 -0.40 -20.53 -19.51
CA TYR A 854 -1.01 -19.59 -18.58
C TYR A 854 -2.21 -18.91 -19.22
N GLN A 855 -3.32 -18.83 -18.48
CA GLN A 855 -4.46 -18.01 -18.84
C GLN A 855 -4.03 -16.54 -18.85
N LEU A 856 -4.47 -15.80 -19.86
CA LEU A 856 -4.07 -14.41 -20.05
C LEU A 856 -5.25 -13.45 -19.73
N PRO A 857 -5.25 -12.77 -18.57
CA PRO A 857 -6.34 -11.89 -18.18
C PRO A 857 -6.47 -10.67 -19.10
N PRO A 858 -7.66 -10.14 -19.39
CA PRO A 858 -7.81 -8.92 -20.17
C PRO A 858 -7.36 -7.68 -19.38
N PRO A 859 -6.77 -6.66 -20.05
CA PRO A 859 -6.43 -5.39 -19.42
C PRO A 859 -7.69 -4.61 -19.06
N GLN A 860 -7.68 -3.88 -17.95
CA GLN A 860 -8.85 -3.14 -17.47
C GLN A 860 -8.51 -1.71 -17.09
N VAL A 861 -9.46 -0.81 -17.30
CA VAL A 861 -9.43 0.55 -16.76
C VAL A 861 -10.81 0.94 -16.27
N GLU A 862 -10.91 1.62 -15.14
CA GLU A 862 -12.17 2.16 -14.62
C GLU A 862 -11.94 3.49 -13.89
N SER A 863 -12.97 4.34 -13.83
CA SER A 863 -12.96 5.49 -12.94
C SER A 863 -13.22 4.99 -11.51
N MET A 864 -12.42 5.49 -10.57
CA MET A 864 -12.51 5.07 -9.17
C MET A 864 -13.85 5.45 -8.55
N TYR A 865 -14.40 6.61 -8.94
CA TYR A 865 -15.58 7.23 -8.34
C TYR A 865 -16.81 7.24 -9.27
N VAL A 866 -16.64 6.99 -10.56
CA VAL A 866 -17.73 6.74 -11.52
C VAL A 866 -17.52 5.38 -12.21
N PRO A 867 -17.74 4.25 -11.51
CA PRO A 867 -17.31 2.93 -11.97
C PRO A 867 -17.97 2.42 -13.26
N GLU A 868 -19.07 3.05 -13.66
CA GLU A 868 -19.72 2.81 -14.94
C GLU A 868 -18.82 3.22 -16.11
N TRP A 869 -17.97 4.24 -15.93
CA TRP A 869 -16.92 4.55 -16.90
C TRP A 869 -15.82 3.53 -16.72
N ARG A 870 -15.75 2.59 -17.66
CA ARG A 870 -14.78 1.50 -17.63
C ARG A 870 -14.54 0.93 -19.01
N ALA A 871 -13.42 0.23 -19.15
CA ALA A 871 -13.17 -0.64 -20.27
C ALA A 871 -12.51 -1.95 -19.84
N ILE A 872 -12.82 -3.00 -20.60
CA ILE A 872 -12.16 -4.30 -20.57
C ILE A 872 -11.67 -4.53 -21.99
N GLY A 873 -10.36 -4.61 -22.17
CA GLY A 873 -9.74 -4.79 -23.48
C GLY A 873 -9.84 -6.24 -23.97
N SER A 874 -9.53 -6.45 -25.25
CA SER A 874 -9.37 -7.78 -25.82
C SER A 874 -8.07 -8.43 -25.36
N THR A 875 -8.06 -9.76 -25.23
CA THR A 875 -6.86 -10.53 -24.92
C THR A 875 -6.93 -11.90 -25.61
N PRO A 876 -5.79 -12.47 -26.04
CA PRO A 876 -5.68 -13.91 -26.30
C PRO A 876 -6.08 -14.71 -25.07
N GLN A 877 -6.52 -15.96 -25.25
CA GLN A 877 -6.91 -16.82 -24.13
C GLN A 877 -5.71 -17.26 -23.28
N GLN A 878 -4.59 -17.57 -23.91
CA GLN A 878 -3.43 -18.16 -23.24
C GLN A 878 -2.11 -17.58 -23.74
N LEU A 879 -1.09 -17.77 -22.92
CA LEU A 879 0.33 -17.51 -23.17
C LEU A 879 1.13 -18.77 -22.83
N HIS A 880 2.21 -19.03 -23.55
CA HIS A 880 3.05 -20.22 -23.39
C HIS A 880 4.52 -19.84 -23.25
N VAL A 881 5.12 -20.30 -22.16
CA VAL A 881 6.54 -20.16 -21.83
C VAL A 881 7.21 -21.52 -21.97
N GLN A 882 8.32 -21.57 -22.72
CA GLN A 882 9.12 -22.78 -22.99
C GLN A 882 10.31 -22.90 -22.05
#